data_AF-A0A931FFW4-F1
#
_entry.id   AF-A0A931FFW4-F1
#
_cell.length_a   1.000
_cell.length_b   1.000
_cell.length_c   1.000
_cell.angle_alpha   90.00
_cell.angle_beta   90.00
_cell.angle_gamma   90.00
#
_symmetry.space_group_name_H-M   'P 1'
#
loop_
_entity.id
_entity.type
_entity.pdbx_description
1 polymer ?
#
loop_
_entity_poly.entity_id
_entity_poly.type
_entity_poly.pdbx_seq_one_letter_code
_entity_poly.pdbx_strand_id
1 'polypeptide(L)'
;MSYPPYGSGPQGNPPRPNNPYQNGPFPPQQPQRPQPPQQPRPGGPGPAPGPGPGPYGGNPYGGGGRPPQQPPNPYNQGPASPPPPPPPYGGQPPYGGGPGGPGGQPPFGGGPGGPGGQPPFGGGPGGPGNSGGGSRGSKKGVLIGIGVALALVIVGTVAVAASGHGGGGGGGGTPVAGASSSGGPITTTSNGGTSWSPPSWATKANDIGAADPNTVVQGTVWIAKQHPQDLATYAAEVGMPGTPDYHKYLTPAQFNSTFVNVPDAASAVTQWLQQDGMTIVSQGADSVVVSTTLAKVESVLKVQIDKYKHDGRVDIAPTGQPQFPSDVGNYVSSVTGLTTSSPVYSDAVEAPVPSPKNAPKKGKPVSAGAGKYAPAGGGIDTSWCSTYWGQKHANDAPNGPGGESLPMRLCGYTAGQIRHAYGVAQSGLTGKGVTVAIVDAYASPTIVQDVANWNQQMGLPQFAPGQFTQVMPQGGFPSGTDPKDVAGWQGEETMDIESVHLMAPDAKIVFYGTDGSDQGFDTALETIVANHTANIVSCSWGGPESENAQEEFQAKTQIFEQGAVEGIGFNFSSADNGDYTVAATNASDPNNILSRPGVAFPASDPFATGVGGTSLGIDANGNYSWESGWGNWMQQQSGNGWAAGNVFDGGAGGGNSSVFPQPSYQKGVVPDSLAATATGSADREVPDVSMVADWWTGLLIGITENGTINVNPGSNGGATFSESGGSYGNEEYGGTSLAAPLFSGVEALAQQAAGGVPVGFVNPILYKLVGTSALHDVSGAPSALGHEPAMETWNQSHNGVMVGMDYDTSLKTGPGYDDVTGVGSITGAFLTWFRDHPNGQ
;
A
#
# COMPACT_ATOMS: atom_id res chain seq x y z
N MET A 1 10.50 17.92 51.54
CA MET A 1 9.27 17.60 52.29
C MET A 1 8.80 16.25 51.74
N SER A 2 9.34 15.10 52.14
CA SER A 2 9.40 14.50 53.49
C SER A 2 8.05 13.92 53.94
N TYR A 3 7.78 12.63 53.68
CA TYR A 3 7.51 11.60 54.71
C TYR A 3 7.34 10.15 54.13
N PRO A 4 8.00 9.12 54.70
CA PRO A 4 7.71 7.66 54.56
C PRO A 4 6.76 7.20 55.72
N PRO A 5 6.65 5.93 56.25
CA PRO A 5 7.43 4.68 56.06
C PRO A 5 6.67 3.29 56.16
N TYR A 6 7.46 2.19 56.12
CA TYR A 6 7.15 0.75 56.43
C TYR A 6 6.31 -0.05 55.40
N GLY A 7 6.52 -1.35 55.13
CA GLY A 7 7.49 -2.40 55.57
C GLY A 7 7.00 -3.79 55.07
N SER A 8 7.71 -4.94 55.12
CA SER A 8 9.09 -5.32 55.49
C SER A 8 9.41 -6.77 54.97
N GLY A 9 10.67 -7.23 54.99
CA GLY A 9 11.08 -8.60 54.57
C GLY A 9 10.75 -9.74 55.56
N PRO A 10 11.14 -11.01 55.30
CA PRO A 10 12.57 -11.38 55.24
C PRO A 10 13.03 -12.48 54.23
N GLN A 11 14.26 -12.27 53.73
CA GLN A 11 15.38 -13.19 53.41
C GLN A 11 15.17 -14.71 53.13
N GLY A 12 15.75 -15.15 52.00
CA GLY A 12 16.28 -16.50 51.73
C GLY A 12 17.45 -16.42 50.73
N ASN A 13 18.54 -17.19 50.93
CA ASN A 13 19.85 -16.98 50.27
C ASN A 13 20.09 -17.80 48.97
N PRO A 14 21.01 -17.35 48.07
CA PRO A 14 21.38 -18.02 46.81
C PRO A 14 22.53 -19.06 46.97
N PRO A 15 22.70 -20.05 46.07
CA PRO A 15 23.48 -19.93 44.80
C PRO A 15 22.86 -20.73 43.62
N ARG A 16 23.33 -20.77 42.35
CA ARG A 16 24.37 -20.10 41.51
C ARG A 16 23.97 -20.26 40.00
N PRO A 17 24.61 -19.58 39.01
CA PRO A 17 24.17 -19.60 37.60
C PRO A 17 24.97 -20.55 36.68
N ASN A 18 24.40 -20.86 35.52
CA ASN A 18 25.13 -21.28 34.31
C ASN A 18 24.49 -20.64 33.06
N ASN A 19 25.10 -19.58 32.56
CA ASN A 19 24.84 -19.01 31.22
C ASN A 19 26.20 -18.53 30.66
N PRO A 20 26.64 -19.00 29.48
CA PRO A 20 27.88 -18.56 28.87
C PRO A 20 27.68 -17.91 27.48
N TYR A 21 27.03 -16.75 27.42
CA TYR A 21 27.26 -15.80 26.32
C TYR A 21 27.32 -14.36 26.85
N GLN A 22 28.56 -13.88 27.04
CA GLN A 22 28.87 -12.45 27.13
C GLN A 22 29.40 -11.99 25.77
N ASN A 23 29.00 -10.80 25.34
CA ASN A 23 29.93 -9.83 24.75
C ASN A 23 29.36 -8.41 24.97
N GLY A 24 30.21 -7.51 25.46
CA GLY A 24 29.90 -6.09 25.64
C GLY A 24 30.28 -5.24 24.43
N PRO A 25 30.04 -3.92 24.49
CA PRO A 25 30.21 -3.02 23.35
C PRO A 25 31.68 -2.68 23.07
N PHE A 26 32.03 -2.53 21.79
CA PHE A 26 33.34 -2.03 21.33
C PHE A 26 33.31 -0.51 21.09
N PRO A 27 34.42 0.22 21.32
CA PRO A 27 34.51 1.66 21.09
C PRO A 27 34.73 2.03 19.60
N PRO A 28 34.39 3.26 19.18
CA PRO A 28 34.42 3.68 17.77
C PRO A 28 35.83 3.87 17.20
N GLN A 29 36.01 3.54 15.92
CA GLN A 29 37.26 3.80 15.17
C GLN A 29 37.08 4.99 14.21
N GLN A 30 38.15 5.78 14.02
CA GLN A 30 38.18 6.92 13.10
C GLN A 30 38.46 6.48 11.65
N PRO A 31 37.92 7.19 10.63
CA PRO A 31 38.10 6.82 9.23
C PRO A 31 39.48 7.22 8.67
N GLN A 32 40.11 6.31 7.92
CA GLN A 32 41.34 6.58 7.16
C GLN A 32 41.05 6.95 5.70
N ARG A 33 41.87 7.83 5.12
CA ARG A 33 41.76 8.28 3.73
C ARG A 33 42.19 7.20 2.71
N PRO A 34 41.58 7.13 1.51
CA PRO A 34 42.01 6.22 0.45
C PRO A 34 43.28 6.70 -0.28
N GLN A 35 44.06 5.76 -0.81
CA GLN A 35 45.16 6.02 -1.76
C GLN A 35 44.76 5.62 -3.20
N PRO A 36 45.30 6.29 -4.24
CA PRO A 36 44.89 6.10 -5.63
C PRO A 36 45.54 4.87 -6.33
N PRO A 37 44.93 4.36 -7.42
CA PRO A 37 45.32 3.09 -8.06
C PRO A 37 46.55 3.19 -8.98
N GLN A 38 47.25 2.06 -9.14
CA GLN A 38 48.39 1.92 -10.05
C GLN A 38 47.97 1.40 -11.45
N GLN A 39 48.56 1.97 -12.50
CA GLN A 39 48.35 1.58 -13.90
C GLN A 39 49.23 0.39 -14.32
N PRO A 40 48.74 -0.49 -15.21
CA PRO A 40 49.58 -1.29 -16.11
C PRO A 40 49.78 -0.59 -17.47
N ARG A 41 50.94 -0.78 -18.09
CA ARG A 41 51.27 -0.34 -19.47
C ARG A 41 51.74 -1.53 -20.34
N PRO A 42 51.76 -1.40 -21.69
CA PRO A 42 51.20 -2.46 -22.56
C PRO A 42 52.21 -3.26 -23.40
N GLY A 43 51.73 -4.33 -24.03
CA GLY A 43 52.40 -5.05 -25.13
C GLY A 43 51.39 -5.81 -26.02
N GLY A 44 51.52 -5.70 -27.35
CA GLY A 44 50.69 -6.39 -28.34
C GLY A 44 51.37 -7.64 -28.95
N PRO A 45 51.10 -8.00 -30.22
CA PRO A 45 49.96 -8.88 -30.53
C PRO A 45 50.26 -10.14 -31.37
N GLY A 46 49.42 -11.18 -31.20
CA GLY A 46 49.21 -12.33 -32.13
C GLY A 46 50.26 -13.46 -32.13
N PRO A 47 50.03 -14.59 -32.85
CA PRO A 47 48.84 -15.01 -33.61
C PRO A 47 48.31 -16.43 -33.25
N ALA A 48 47.22 -16.88 -33.89
CA ALA A 48 46.69 -18.26 -33.80
C ALA A 48 47.42 -19.25 -34.74
N PRO A 49 47.32 -20.57 -34.50
CA PRO A 49 46.53 -21.42 -35.41
C PRO A 49 45.76 -22.60 -34.74
N GLY A 50 44.93 -23.33 -35.51
CA GLY A 50 44.06 -24.44 -35.07
C GLY A 50 44.66 -25.86 -35.15
N PRO A 51 43.92 -26.89 -35.64
CA PRO A 51 43.22 -27.82 -34.72
C PRO A 51 43.52 -29.33 -34.87
N GLY A 52 43.20 -30.10 -33.80
CA GLY A 52 43.04 -31.59 -33.76
C GLY A 52 44.31 -32.42 -33.50
N PRO A 53 44.26 -33.75 -33.26
CA PRO A 53 43.11 -34.66 -32.97
C PRO A 53 43.32 -35.51 -31.67
N GLY A 54 42.48 -36.54 -31.41
CA GLY A 54 42.71 -37.60 -30.38
C GLY A 54 43.76 -38.66 -30.82
N PRO A 55 43.86 -39.91 -30.28
CA PRO A 55 42.83 -40.71 -29.54
C PRO A 55 43.37 -41.72 -28.44
N TYR A 56 42.55 -42.72 -28.04
CA TYR A 56 42.80 -43.91 -27.16
C TYR A 56 42.97 -43.65 -25.64
N GLY A 57 42.54 -44.50 -24.69
CA GLY A 57 41.77 -45.78 -24.63
C GLY A 57 41.63 -46.17 -23.12
N GLY A 58 40.87 -47.16 -22.62
CA GLY A 58 39.97 -48.17 -23.18
C GLY A 58 39.23 -48.94 -22.05
N ASN A 59 38.20 -49.72 -22.40
CA ASN A 59 37.47 -50.70 -21.55
C ASN A 59 38.19 -52.08 -21.62
N PRO A 60 37.85 -53.20 -20.89
CA PRO A 60 36.49 -53.70 -20.59
C PRO A 60 36.25 -54.46 -19.26
N TYR A 61 34.97 -54.71 -18.93
CA TYR A 61 34.31 -55.95 -18.43
C TYR A 61 32.98 -55.55 -17.74
N GLY A 62 31.81 -56.18 -17.93
CA GLY A 62 31.42 -57.24 -18.87
C GLY A 62 30.14 -57.97 -18.41
N GLY A 63 29.03 -57.85 -19.16
CA GLY A 63 27.77 -58.58 -18.95
C GLY A 63 26.63 -57.73 -18.33
N GLY A 64 25.35 -57.88 -18.70
CA GLY A 64 24.76 -58.73 -19.74
C GLY A 64 23.30 -59.09 -19.43
N GLY A 65 22.32 -58.47 -20.10
CA GLY A 65 20.89 -58.76 -19.94
C GLY A 65 20.02 -57.93 -20.89
N ARG A 66 19.03 -58.56 -21.54
CA ARG A 66 18.11 -57.93 -22.52
C ARG A 66 16.76 -57.54 -21.90
N PRO A 67 15.98 -56.63 -22.54
CA PRO A 67 14.92 -55.86 -21.86
C PRO A 67 13.51 -56.47 -21.97
N PRO A 68 12.57 -56.04 -21.11
CA PRO A 68 11.13 -56.17 -21.33
C PRO A 68 10.57 -55.07 -22.26
N GLN A 69 9.40 -55.33 -22.82
CA GLN A 69 8.79 -54.59 -23.93
C GLN A 69 7.86 -53.46 -23.46
N GLN A 70 7.78 -52.36 -24.22
CA GLN A 70 6.70 -51.37 -24.09
C GLN A 70 5.47 -51.76 -24.95
N PRO A 71 4.23 -51.52 -24.49
CA PRO A 71 3.03 -51.65 -25.30
C PRO A 71 2.86 -50.48 -26.31
N PRO A 72 2.02 -50.62 -27.35
CA PRO A 72 2.11 -49.80 -28.56
C PRO A 72 1.39 -48.44 -28.51
N ASN A 73 1.94 -47.49 -29.25
CA ASN A 73 1.37 -46.16 -29.53
C ASN A 73 0.49 -46.18 -30.80
N PRO A 74 -0.81 -45.82 -30.74
CA PRO A 74 -1.66 -45.58 -31.90
C PRO A 74 -1.72 -44.08 -32.28
N TYR A 75 -1.98 -43.82 -33.57
CA TYR A 75 -2.12 -42.50 -34.23
C TYR A 75 -0.82 -41.80 -34.69
N ASN A 76 -0.49 -42.09 -35.94
CA ASN A 76 0.33 -41.26 -36.81
C ASN A 76 -0.56 -40.80 -37.99
N GLN A 77 -0.95 -39.51 -38.01
CA GLN A 77 -1.42 -38.81 -39.20
C GLN A 77 -0.83 -37.39 -39.19
N GLY A 78 -0.39 -36.93 -40.36
CA GLY A 78 0.37 -35.67 -40.50
C GLY A 78 -0.48 -34.40 -40.38
N PRO A 79 0.17 -33.22 -40.29
CA PRO A 79 -0.49 -31.96 -40.00
C PRO A 79 -1.34 -31.44 -41.18
N ALA A 80 -2.53 -30.92 -40.87
CA ALA A 80 -3.37 -30.18 -41.80
C ALA A 80 -2.97 -28.68 -41.87
N SER A 81 -3.23 -28.04 -43.01
CA SER A 81 -2.88 -26.63 -43.25
C SER A 81 -3.78 -25.64 -42.50
N PRO A 82 -3.28 -24.44 -42.13
CA PRO A 82 -4.10 -23.41 -41.48
C PRO A 82 -5.08 -22.71 -42.45
N PRO A 83 -6.19 -22.16 -41.94
CA PRO A 83 -7.16 -21.40 -42.74
C PRO A 83 -6.67 -19.96 -43.09
N PRO A 84 -7.24 -19.33 -44.13
CA PRO A 84 -6.85 -17.98 -44.57
C PRO A 84 -7.43 -16.85 -43.70
N PRO A 85 -6.78 -15.67 -43.65
CA PRO A 85 -7.24 -14.52 -42.86
C PRO A 85 -8.42 -13.75 -43.50
N PRO A 86 -9.23 -13.03 -42.70
CA PRO A 86 -10.33 -12.20 -43.20
C PRO A 86 -9.84 -10.89 -43.87
N PRO A 87 -10.65 -10.29 -44.77
CA PRO A 87 -10.27 -9.11 -45.55
C PRO A 87 -10.42 -7.79 -44.77
N PRO A 88 -9.65 -6.74 -45.10
CA PRO A 88 -9.73 -5.44 -44.44
C PRO A 88 -10.88 -4.58 -44.98
N TYR A 89 -11.56 -3.86 -44.09
CA TYR A 89 -12.48 -2.77 -44.44
C TYR A 89 -12.05 -1.48 -43.75
N GLY A 90 -11.95 -0.41 -44.52
CA GLY A 90 -11.68 0.94 -44.01
C GLY A 90 -12.70 1.95 -44.53
N GLY A 91 -12.68 3.15 -43.93
CA GLY A 91 -13.20 4.39 -44.51
C GLY A 91 -14.71 4.52 -44.70
N GLN A 92 -15.37 5.22 -43.76
CA GLN A 92 -16.52 6.07 -44.10
C GLN A 92 -16.02 7.38 -44.74
N PRO A 93 -16.80 8.05 -45.62
CA PRO A 93 -17.72 9.11 -45.16
C PRO A 93 -19.02 9.21 -46.05
N PRO A 94 -19.81 10.31 -46.06
CA PRO A 94 -20.89 10.55 -45.09
C PRO A 94 -22.26 10.91 -45.76
N TYR A 95 -23.22 11.43 -44.94
CA TYR A 95 -24.55 12.03 -45.24
C TYR A 95 -25.83 11.16 -45.10
N GLY A 96 -26.60 11.45 -44.04
CA GLY A 96 -27.77 12.35 -44.15
C GLY A 96 -29.17 11.77 -44.45
N GLY A 97 -30.08 11.92 -43.46
CA GLY A 97 -31.53 12.10 -43.70
C GLY A 97 -32.45 10.91 -43.40
N GLY A 98 -33.42 11.11 -42.48
CA GLY A 98 -34.69 10.36 -42.47
C GLY A 98 -35.77 11.11 -43.28
N PRO A 99 -37.09 10.87 -43.07
CA PRO A 99 -37.73 9.84 -42.24
C PRO A 99 -38.83 9.04 -43.02
N GLY A 100 -39.40 7.99 -42.40
CA GLY A 100 -40.70 7.43 -42.85
C GLY A 100 -41.00 5.97 -42.46
N GLY A 101 -42.05 5.76 -41.66
CA GLY A 101 -42.85 4.52 -41.67
C GLY A 101 -44.13 4.69 -42.53
N PRO A 102 -45.22 3.91 -42.33
CA PRO A 102 -45.39 2.76 -41.43
C PRO A 102 -46.13 1.54 -42.09
N GLY A 103 -46.34 0.46 -41.32
CA GLY A 103 -47.50 -0.44 -41.53
C GLY A 103 -47.27 -1.95 -41.31
N GLY A 104 -48.13 -2.61 -40.52
CA GLY A 104 -48.25 -4.09 -40.51
C GLY A 104 -48.39 -4.78 -39.13
N GLN A 105 -49.56 -4.69 -38.51
CA GLN A 105 -50.01 -5.47 -37.32
C GLN A 105 -51.39 -6.10 -37.64
N PRO A 106 -52.03 -6.95 -36.79
CA PRO A 106 -51.57 -7.87 -35.74
C PRO A 106 -52.20 -9.30 -36.01
N PRO A 107 -52.60 -10.19 -35.04
CA PRO A 107 -53.69 -9.95 -34.07
C PRO A 107 -53.55 -10.53 -32.61
N PHE A 108 -53.95 -9.70 -31.63
CA PHE A 108 -54.72 -9.97 -30.36
C PHE A 108 -54.36 -11.11 -29.37
N GLY A 109 -54.55 -10.96 -28.05
CA GLY A 109 -55.09 -9.87 -27.18
C GLY A 109 -55.27 -10.40 -25.73
N GLY A 110 -55.55 -9.62 -24.67
CA GLY A 110 -55.78 -8.17 -24.51
C GLY A 110 -55.86 -7.76 -23.01
N GLY A 111 -56.04 -6.46 -22.72
CA GLY A 111 -56.22 -5.90 -21.36
C GLY A 111 -57.70 -5.80 -20.94
N PRO A 112 -58.19 -4.70 -20.28
CA PRO A 112 -57.48 -3.49 -19.81
C PRO A 112 -57.91 -2.95 -18.41
N GLY A 113 -57.25 -1.87 -17.94
CA GLY A 113 -57.72 -1.05 -16.81
C GLY A 113 -56.83 0.18 -16.55
N GLY A 114 -57.36 1.39 -16.80
CA GLY A 114 -56.61 2.66 -16.88
C GLY A 114 -56.86 3.68 -15.74
N PRO A 115 -56.39 4.95 -15.88
CA PRO A 115 -55.71 5.65 -14.76
C PRO A 115 -56.27 7.06 -14.41
N GLY A 116 -55.65 7.76 -13.45
CA GLY A 116 -55.75 9.23 -13.34
C GLY A 116 -55.09 9.90 -12.11
N GLY A 117 -54.45 11.06 -12.33
CA GLY A 117 -54.45 12.19 -11.36
C GLY A 117 -53.18 12.54 -10.56
N GLN A 118 -52.44 13.57 -11.01
CA GLN A 118 -51.87 14.63 -10.12
C GLN A 118 -52.98 15.72 -9.91
N PRO A 119 -52.88 16.78 -9.04
CA PRO A 119 -51.71 17.45 -8.41
C PRO A 119 -51.94 17.82 -6.89
N PRO A 120 -51.54 18.99 -6.30
CA PRO A 120 -50.19 19.36 -5.81
C PRO A 120 -50.10 19.99 -4.37
N PHE A 121 -48.87 20.39 -3.95
CA PHE A 121 -48.47 21.44 -2.98
C PHE A 121 -48.96 21.45 -1.50
N GLY A 122 -48.00 21.45 -0.56
CA GLY A 122 -47.89 22.52 0.46
C GLY A 122 -47.98 22.16 1.96
N GLY A 123 -46.98 22.60 2.75
CA GLY A 123 -47.12 22.92 4.19
C GLY A 123 -46.37 22.03 5.21
N GLY A 124 -45.40 22.61 5.93
CA GLY A 124 -44.96 22.15 7.27
C GLY A 124 -45.40 23.16 8.35
N PRO A 125 -44.75 23.26 9.52
CA PRO A 125 -44.07 22.23 10.32
C PRO A 125 -44.73 22.05 11.71
N GLY A 126 -44.53 20.90 12.38
CA GLY A 126 -45.11 20.60 13.71
C GLY A 126 -44.06 20.23 14.76
N GLY A 127 -43.99 20.98 15.86
CA GLY A 127 -43.07 20.75 16.99
C GLY A 127 -43.49 19.62 17.94
N PRO A 128 -42.64 19.27 18.93
CA PRO A 128 -42.67 17.96 19.59
C PRO A 128 -43.58 17.85 20.82
N GLY A 129 -44.22 16.69 20.97
CA GLY A 129 -44.88 16.23 22.21
C GLY A 129 -43.96 15.34 23.05
N ASN A 130 -43.95 15.55 24.37
CA ASN A 130 -43.01 14.93 25.31
C ASN A 130 -43.69 13.84 26.19
N SER A 131 -42.88 13.04 26.90
CA SER A 131 -43.20 12.03 27.93
C SER A 131 -43.85 10.72 27.47
N GLY A 132 -43.52 9.55 28.03
CA GLY A 132 -42.46 9.21 28.99
C GLY A 132 -42.70 7.86 29.70
N GLY A 133 -41.66 7.06 29.94
CA GLY A 133 -41.74 5.80 30.71
C GLY A 133 -40.53 4.88 30.53
N GLY A 134 -39.76 4.62 31.60
CA GLY A 134 -38.58 3.73 31.59
C GLY A 134 -38.90 2.23 31.60
N SER A 135 -37.93 1.31 31.75
CA SER A 135 -36.57 1.48 32.29
C SER A 135 -35.67 0.25 32.01
N ARG A 136 -34.35 0.44 32.10
CA ARG A 136 -33.27 -0.57 32.32
C ARG A 136 -33.03 -1.66 31.26
N GLY A 137 -31.93 -1.48 30.52
CA GLY A 137 -31.20 -2.55 29.84
C GLY A 137 -29.82 -2.04 29.41
N SER A 138 -28.77 -2.32 30.18
CA SER A 138 -27.42 -1.79 29.92
C SER A 138 -26.78 -2.45 28.69
N LYS A 139 -26.59 -1.70 27.61
CA LYS A 139 -25.62 -2.01 26.56
C LYS A 139 -24.43 -1.06 26.72
N LYS A 140 -23.28 -1.59 27.13
CA LYS A 140 -22.00 -0.91 26.90
C LYS A 140 -21.66 -1.11 25.42
N GLY A 141 -21.96 -0.11 24.59
CA GLY A 141 -21.24 0.03 23.34
C GLY A 141 -19.82 0.45 23.68
N VAL A 142 -18.83 -0.30 23.21
CA VAL A 142 -17.43 0.15 23.25
C VAL A 142 -17.29 1.12 22.09
N LEU A 143 -17.48 2.41 22.38
CA LEU A 143 -16.99 3.46 21.50
C LEU A 143 -15.46 3.40 21.59
N ILE A 144 -14.82 2.89 20.55
CA ILE A 144 -13.41 3.16 20.28
C ILE A 144 -13.37 4.62 19.85
N GLY A 145 -13.27 5.51 20.84
CA GLY A 145 -12.89 6.89 20.57
C GLY A 145 -11.43 6.87 20.17
N ILE A 146 -11.16 6.88 18.86
CA ILE A 146 -9.86 7.23 18.31
C ILE A 146 -9.63 8.68 18.71
N GLY A 147 -9.01 8.85 19.88
CA GLY A 147 -8.54 10.15 20.32
C GLY A 147 -7.33 10.47 19.47
N VAL A 148 -7.52 11.26 18.42
CA VAL A 148 -6.43 11.88 17.66
C VAL A 148 -5.54 12.58 18.66
N ALA A 149 -4.42 11.94 18.99
CA ALA A 149 -3.38 12.54 19.76
C ALA A 149 -2.69 13.50 18.82
N LEU A 150 -3.07 14.79 18.88
CA LEU A 150 -2.15 15.88 18.60
C LEU A 150 -0.81 15.49 19.24
N ALA A 151 0.20 15.23 18.41
CA ALA A 151 1.54 14.86 18.85
C ALA A 151 2.19 16.08 19.52
N LEU A 152 1.75 16.38 20.75
CA LEU A 152 2.27 17.43 21.61
C LEU A 152 3.66 17.01 22.06
N VAL A 153 4.66 17.28 21.21
CA VAL A 153 6.07 17.09 21.52
C VAL A 153 6.47 18.10 22.60
N ILE A 154 6.29 17.72 23.87
CA ILE A 154 6.82 18.47 25.02
C ILE A 154 8.33 18.23 25.07
N VAL A 155 9.09 19.00 24.28
CA VAL A 155 10.55 19.00 24.34
C VAL A 155 10.97 19.58 25.70
N GLY A 156 11.53 18.72 26.55
CA GLY A 156 12.09 19.13 27.84
C GLY A 156 13.26 20.11 27.66
N THR A 157 13.18 21.27 28.32
CA THR A 157 14.19 22.33 28.19
C THR A 157 15.55 21.92 28.73
N VAL A 158 16.54 21.75 27.84
CA VAL A 158 17.95 21.64 28.22
C VAL A 158 18.51 23.04 28.47
N ALA A 159 18.81 23.35 29.74
CA ALA A 159 19.44 24.60 30.12
C ALA A 159 20.93 24.62 29.71
N VAL A 160 21.25 25.29 28.59
CA VAL A 160 22.64 25.53 28.19
C VAL A 160 23.26 26.62 29.07
N ALA A 161 24.16 26.23 29.95
CA ALA A 161 24.91 27.16 30.81
C ALA A 161 26.01 27.89 30.02
N ALA A 162 25.73 29.12 29.59
CA ALA A 162 26.72 29.98 28.95
C ALA A 162 27.82 30.39 29.96
N SER A 163 29.02 29.83 29.79
CA SER A 163 30.22 30.27 30.51
C SER A 163 31.02 31.23 29.62
N GLY A 164 30.86 32.54 29.86
CA GLY A 164 31.59 33.56 29.12
C GLY A 164 33.07 33.58 29.48
N HIS A 165 33.93 33.73 28.47
CA HIS A 165 35.30 34.24 28.62
C HIS A 165 35.57 35.23 27.48
N GLY A 166 35.96 36.45 27.82
CA GLY A 166 36.29 37.50 26.86
C GLY A 166 37.73 37.39 26.36
N GLY A 167 37.95 37.81 25.11
CA GLY A 167 39.29 37.92 24.51
C GLY A 167 39.19 38.71 23.21
N GLY A 168 39.50 40.00 23.26
CA GLY A 168 39.42 40.87 22.08
C GLY A 168 40.63 40.74 21.15
N GLY A 169 40.40 40.97 19.86
CA GLY A 169 41.45 41.03 18.83
C GLY A 169 40.87 41.57 17.52
N GLY A 170 41.04 42.86 17.26
CA GLY A 170 40.48 43.52 16.08
C GLY A 170 41.32 43.33 14.81
N GLY A 171 40.66 43.21 13.67
CA GLY A 171 41.25 43.26 12.33
C GLY A 171 40.16 43.62 11.32
N GLY A 172 40.17 44.84 10.79
CA GLY A 172 39.08 45.36 9.96
C GLY A 172 39.21 44.97 8.48
N GLY A 173 38.06 44.78 7.82
CA GLY A 173 37.99 44.51 6.38
C GLY A 173 36.56 44.61 5.84
N THR A 174 36.18 45.81 5.38
CA THR A 174 34.97 46.17 4.59
C THR A 174 33.58 45.79 5.16
N PRO A 175 32.67 46.76 5.39
CA PRO A 175 31.29 46.45 5.72
C PRO A 175 30.52 45.98 4.49
N VAL A 176 30.03 44.74 4.50
CA VAL A 176 28.84 44.40 3.71
C VAL A 176 27.68 45.17 4.33
N ALA A 177 26.90 45.87 3.49
CA ALA A 177 25.80 46.69 3.98
C ALA A 177 24.79 45.83 4.75
N GLY A 178 24.47 46.22 5.98
CA GLY A 178 23.41 45.58 6.74
C GLY A 178 22.08 45.81 6.04
N ALA A 179 21.49 44.75 5.51
CA ALA A 179 20.09 44.76 5.10
C ALA A 179 19.24 44.84 6.38
N SER A 180 18.80 46.05 6.75
CA SER A 180 17.73 46.18 7.74
C SER A 180 16.47 45.52 7.20
N SER A 181 15.90 44.62 7.98
CA SER A 181 14.62 43.97 7.70
C SER A 181 13.50 45.00 7.60
N SER A 182 13.09 45.34 6.38
CA SER A 182 11.90 46.17 6.13
C SER A 182 11.14 45.67 4.90
N GLY A 183 10.06 44.92 5.14
CA GLY A 183 8.96 44.65 4.20
C GLY A 183 9.36 44.49 2.73
N GLY A 184 10.07 43.41 2.39
CA GLY A 184 10.14 42.96 1.00
C GLY A 184 8.73 42.63 0.47
N PRO A 185 8.50 42.70 -0.85
CA PRO A 185 7.22 42.28 -1.42
C PRO A 185 6.98 40.80 -1.09
N ILE A 186 5.78 40.52 -0.62
CA ILE A 186 5.30 39.18 -0.24
C ILE A 186 4.60 38.58 -1.47
N THR A 187 4.76 37.27 -1.70
CA THR A 187 4.07 36.55 -2.78
C THR A 187 3.24 35.38 -2.25
N THR A 188 2.17 35.04 -2.96
CA THR A 188 1.39 33.79 -2.80
C THR A 188 1.75 32.74 -3.85
N THR A 189 2.61 33.07 -4.81
CA THR A 189 2.98 32.17 -5.91
C THR A 189 4.07 31.19 -5.48
N SER A 190 3.75 29.89 -5.42
CA SER A 190 4.73 28.82 -5.52
C SER A 190 5.05 28.57 -7.00
N ASN A 191 6.32 28.34 -7.34
CA ASN A 191 6.70 27.96 -8.71
C ASN A 191 6.25 26.52 -9.07
N GLY A 192 5.80 25.74 -8.08
CA GLY A 192 5.12 24.45 -8.26
C GLY A 192 3.72 24.51 -8.88
N GLY A 193 3.11 25.70 -9.01
CA GLY A 193 2.02 25.91 -9.97
C GLY A 193 0.58 25.72 -9.48
N THR A 194 0.31 25.59 -8.18
CA THR A 194 -1.07 25.60 -7.64
C THR A 194 -1.33 26.83 -6.77
N SER A 195 -2.57 27.32 -6.82
CA SER A 195 -3.13 28.03 -5.68
C SER A 195 -3.47 27.02 -4.60
N TRP A 196 -2.98 27.22 -3.38
CA TRP A 196 -3.48 26.49 -2.21
C TRP A 196 -5.00 26.68 -2.10
N SER A 197 -5.72 25.61 -1.78
CA SER A 197 -7.14 25.65 -1.42
C SER A 197 -7.37 24.87 -0.11
N PRO A 198 -8.34 25.30 0.72
CA PRO A 198 -8.65 24.60 1.95
C PRO A 198 -9.25 23.22 1.64
N PRO A 199 -9.01 22.20 2.50
CA PRO A 199 -9.70 20.92 2.44
C PRO A 199 -11.22 21.07 2.38
N SER A 200 -11.90 20.10 1.78
CA SER A 200 -13.36 20.10 1.60
C SER A 200 -14.14 20.27 2.92
N TRP A 201 -13.58 19.76 4.02
CA TRP A 201 -14.12 19.86 5.38
C TRP A 201 -13.78 21.17 6.11
N ALA A 202 -12.80 21.96 5.66
CA ALA A 202 -12.33 23.19 6.31
C ALA A 202 -13.26 24.39 6.04
N THR A 203 -14.55 24.20 6.29
CA THR A 203 -15.62 25.17 6.04
C THR A 203 -15.90 26.03 7.26
N LYS A 204 -16.47 27.23 7.03
CA LYS A 204 -16.98 28.12 8.08
C LYS A 204 -18.06 27.49 8.99
N ALA A 205 -18.71 26.40 8.57
CA ALA A 205 -19.67 25.68 9.40
C ALA A 205 -18.98 24.75 10.41
N ASN A 206 -17.79 24.25 10.07
CA ASN A 206 -16.98 23.35 10.88
C ASN A 206 -15.96 24.11 11.73
N ASP A 207 -15.54 25.30 11.30
CA ASP A 207 -14.68 26.24 12.04
C ASP A 207 -15.17 26.48 13.49
N ILE A 208 -14.31 26.14 14.45
CA ILE A 208 -14.47 26.39 15.90
C ILE A 208 -13.43 27.38 16.45
N GLY A 209 -12.72 28.09 15.56
CA GLY A 209 -11.74 29.13 15.83
C GLY A 209 -10.32 28.65 16.13
N ALA A 210 -9.43 29.63 16.26
CA ALA A 210 -7.97 29.49 16.39
C ALA A 210 -7.49 28.28 17.18
N ALA A 211 -6.51 27.58 16.60
CA ALA A 211 -5.69 26.58 17.27
C ALA A 211 -4.90 27.18 18.44
N ASP A 212 -4.32 26.35 19.32
CA ASP A 212 -3.46 26.88 20.39
C ASP A 212 -2.13 27.36 19.77
N PRO A 213 -1.79 28.66 19.86
CA PRO A 213 -0.57 29.22 19.28
C PRO A 213 0.73 28.58 19.81
N ASN A 214 0.67 27.89 20.96
CA ASN A 214 1.81 27.21 21.57
C ASN A 214 1.96 25.76 21.12
N THR A 215 1.02 25.22 20.33
CA THR A 215 1.12 23.87 19.75
C THR A 215 2.40 23.79 18.92
N VAL A 216 3.26 22.83 19.26
CA VAL A 216 4.45 22.50 18.46
C VAL A 216 4.00 21.59 17.32
N VAL A 217 4.42 21.91 16.11
CA VAL A 217 4.19 21.12 14.90
C VAL A 217 5.52 20.84 14.20
N GLN A 218 5.51 19.80 13.36
CA GLN A 218 6.52 19.59 12.33
C GLN A 218 5.83 19.72 10.97
N GLY A 219 6.57 20.21 9.98
CA GLY A 219 6.13 20.28 8.59
C GLY A 219 7.32 20.40 7.66
N THR A 220 7.08 20.26 6.37
CA THR A 220 8.12 20.30 5.34
C THR A 220 7.88 21.44 4.37
N VAL A 221 8.93 22.21 4.09
CA VAL A 221 8.95 23.13 2.94
C VAL A 221 9.58 22.39 1.76
N TRP A 222 8.76 22.08 0.76
CA TRP A 222 9.19 21.38 -0.45
C TRP A 222 9.79 22.35 -1.46
N ILE A 223 10.87 21.95 -2.10
CA ILE A 223 11.62 22.76 -3.05
C ILE A 223 11.05 22.59 -4.45
N ALA A 224 10.70 23.71 -5.09
CA ALA A 224 10.21 23.72 -6.46
C ALA A 224 11.30 23.23 -7.43
N LYS A 225 10.99 22.17 -8.17
CA LYS A 225 11.80 21.66 -9.29
C LYS A 225 11.93 22.77 -10.36
N GLN A 226 13.09 22.88 -11.02
CA GLN A 226 13.39 23.95 -11.99
C GLN A 226 12.49 23.93 -13.22
N HIS A 227 12.15 22.73 -13.67
CA HIS A 227 11.45 22.47 -14.93
C HIS A 227 10.36 21.41 -14.71
N PRO A 228 9.30 21.70 -13.93
CA PRO A 228 8.35 20.68 -13.49
C PRO A 228 7.58 20.05 -14.66
N GLN A 229 7.35 20.79 -15.75
CA GLN A 229 6.72 20.24 -16.96
C GLN A 229 7.67 19.31 -17.76
N ASP A 230 8.97 19.63 -17.78
CA ASP A 230 9.97 18.77 -18.43
C ASP A 230 10.23 17.52 -17.58
N LEU A 231 10.18 17.65 -16.25
CA LEU A 231 10.20 16.52 -15.31
C LEU A 231 9.01 15.58 -15.54
N ALA A 232 7.77 16.08 -15.45
CA ALA A 232 6.56 15.29 -15.68
C ALA A 232 6.58 14.59 -17.05
N THR A 233 7.05 15.28 -18.09
CA THR A 233 7.22 14.71 -19.43
C THR A 233 8.26 13.58 -19.43
N TYR A 234 9.44 13.82 -18.86
CA TYR A 234 10.51 12.82 -18.82
C TYR A 234 10.16 11.60 -17.95
N ALA A 235 9.48 11.82 -16.82
CA ALA A 235 8.95 10.77 -15.93
C ALA A 235 7.91 9.89 -16.63
N ALA A 236 7.05 10.48 -17.48
CA ALA A 236 6.12 9.72 -18.30
C ALA A 236 6.84 8.98 -19.45
N GLU A 237 7.82 9.60 -20.10
CA GLU A 237 8.51 9.02 -21.26
C GLU A 237 9.50 7.88 -20.88
N VAL A 238 10.17 7.96 -19.73
CA VAL A 238 11.16 6.96 -19.28
C VAL A 238 10.54 5.58 -18.96
N GLY A 239 9.30 5.55 -18.48
CA GLY A 239 8.52 4.32 -18.29
C GLY A 239 7.76 3.86 -19.54
N MET A 240 7.60 4.71 -20.57
CA MET A 240 6.72 4.44 -21.72
C MET A 240 7.42 3.67 -22.86
N PRO A 241 6.98 2.43 -23.18
CA PRO A 241 7.63 1.60 -24.19
C PRO A 241 7.64 2.19 -25.61
N GLY A 242 8.84 2.39 -26.17
CA GLY A 242 9.03 2.90 -27.54
C GLY A 242 9.20 4.42 -27.66
N THR A 243 9.23 5.15 -26.54
CA THR A 243 9.77 6.53 -26.54
C THR A 243 11.29 6.50 -26.79
N PRO A 244 11.90 7.64 -27.15
CA PRO A 244 13.34 7.74 -27.23
C PRO A 244 14.05 7.50 -25.88
N ASP A 245 13.39 7.78 -24.76
CA ASP A 245 13.98 7.83 -23.41
C ASP A 245 13.58 6.67 -22.47
N TYR A 246 12.81 5.70 -22.99
CA TYR A 246 12.50 4.45 -22.30
C TYR A 246 13.74 3.80 -21.66
N HIS A 247 13.65 3.50 -20.36
CA HIS A 247 14.71 2.94 -19.51
C HIS A 247 16.02 3.76 -19.42
N LYS A 248 16.03 5.05 -19.82
CA LYS A 248 17.17 5.96 -19.59
C LYS A 248 17.13 6.61 -18.20
N TYR A 249 17.04 5.78 -17.17
CA TYR A 249 16.96 6.25 -15.80
C TYR A 249 18.17 7.13 -15.40
N LEU A 250 17.91 8.12 -14.57
CA LEU A 250 18.94 8.98 -13.98
C LEU A 250 19.39 8.42 -12.62
N THR A 251 20.64 8.67 -12.24
CA THR A 251 21.03 8.55 -10.83
C THR A 251 20.49 9.75 -10.03
N PRO A 252 20.33 9.67 -8.69
CA PRO A 252 19.92 10.82 -7.88
C PRO A 252 20.81 12.06 -8.07
N ALA A 253 22.11 11.86 -8.30
CA ALA A 253 23.03 12.96 -8.61
C ALA A 253 22.72 13.65 -9.97
N GLN A 254 22.29 12.88 -10.97
CA GLN A 254 21.87 13.42 -12.28
C GLN A 254 20.50 14.09 -12.20
N PHE A 255 19.53 13.46 -11.52
CA PHE A 255 18.22 14.04 -11.23
C PHE A 255 18.39 15.40 -10.53
N ASN A 256 19.14 15.42 -9.42
CA ASN A 256 19.44 16.64 -8.68
C ASN A 256 20.08 17.71 -9.57
N SER A 257 21.07 17.34 -10.41
CA SER A 257 21.72 18.30 -11.31
C SER A 257 20.83 18.86 -12.43
N THR A 258 19.74 18.17 -12.78
CA THR A 258 18.88 18.49 -13.94
C THR A 258 17.58 19.18 -13.51
N PHE A 259 16.93 18.69 -12.46
CA PHE A 259 15.59 19.13 -12.06
C PHE A 259 15.56 19.88 -10.72
N VAL A 260 16.60 19.78 -9.88
CA VAL A 260 16.58 20.34 -8.50
C VAL A 260 17.54 21.52 -8.33
N ASN A 261 18.73 21.47 -8.93
CA ASN A 261 19.89 22.31 -8.64
C ASN A 261 19.73 23.80 -9.01
N VAL A 262 18.84 24.50 -8.29
CA VAL A 262 18.88 25.94 -8.10
C VAL A 262 19.96 26.20 -7.04
N PRO A 263 21.09 26.84 -7.40
CA PRO A 263 22.13 27.14 -6.43
C PRO A 263 21.54 27.89 -5.23
N ASP A 264 21.88 27.41 -4.04
CA ASP A 264 21.48 27.96 -2.74
C ASP A 264 19.98 27.89 -2.40
N ALA A 265 19.07 27.29 -3.18
CA ALA A 265 17.62 27.30 -2.89
C ALA A 265 17.23 26.70 -1.51
N ALA A 266 17.55 25.42 -1.27
CA ALA A 266 17.31 24.78 0.03
C ALA A 266 18.04 25.50 1.18
N SER A 267 19.19 26.11 0.89
CA SER A 267 19.95 26.92 1.86
C SER A 267 19.32 28.29 2.14
N ALA A 268 18.66 28.91 1.16
CA ALA A 268 17.91 30.16 1.31
C ALA A 268 16.62 29.93 2.12
N VAL A 269 15.89 28.86 1.81
CA VAL A 269 14.74 28.39 2.63
C VAL A 269 15.21 28.13 4.07
N THR A 270 16.28 27.36 4.25
CA THR A 270 16.86 27.06 5.57
C THR A 270 17.25 28.34 6.34
N GLN A 271 17.94 29.28 5.68
CA GLN A 271 18.35 30.55 6.29
C GLN A 271 17.15 31.41 6.67
N TRP A 272 16.10 31.46 5.85
CA TRP A 272 14.86 32.16 6.16
C TRP A 272 14.17 31.58 7.41
N LEU A 273 13.93 30.26 7.43
CA LEU A 273 13.31 29.56 8.56
C LEU A 273 14.11 29.76 9.87
N GLN A 274 15.45 29.72 9.78
CA GLN A 274 16.34 29.99 10.92
C GLN A 274 16.33 31.46 11.37
N GLN A 275 16.25 32.43 10.45
CA GLN A 275 16.15 33.85 10.79
C GLN A 275 14.86 34.18 11.55
N ASP A 276 13.76 33.52 11.20
CA ASP A 276 12.51 33.59 11.96
C ASP A 276 12.53 32.74 13.25
N GLY A 277 13.61 31.98 13.52
CA GLY A 277 13.82 31.25 14.77
C GLY A 277 13.10 29.89 14.84
N MET A 278 12.81 29.27 13.69
CA MET A 278 12.35 27.88 13.64
C MET A 278 13.51 26.89 13.78
N THR A 279 13.23 25.65 14.20
CA THR A 279 14.25 24.60 14.36
C THR A 279 14.27 23.69 13.15
N ILE A 280 15.38 23.63 12.44
CA ILE A 280 15.56 22.70 11.31
C ILE A 280 15.76 21.29 11.86
N VAL A 281 14.96 20.33 11.40
CA VAL A 281 15.02 18.91 11.76
C VAL A 281 15.93 18.18 10.78
N SER A 282 15.73 18.39 9.49
CA SER A 282 16.58 17.90 8.41
C SER A 282 16.55 18.86 7.22
N GLN A 283 17.53 18.72 6.31
CA GLN A 283 17.63 19.50 5.08
C GLN A 283 18.10 18.57 3.96
N GLY A 284 17.24 18.34 2.97
CA GLY A 284 17.55 17.64 1.72
C GLY A 284 18.03 18.58 0.62
N ALA A 285 18.09 18.06 -0.61
CA ALA A 285 18.13 18.89 -1.81
C ALA A 285 16.72 19.41 -2.18
N ASP A 286 15.71 18.59 -1.87
CA ASP A 286 14.31 18.74 -2.31
C ASP A 286 13.34 19.13 -1.19
N SER A 287 13.76 19.04 0.07
CA SER A 287 12.93 19.33 1.25
C SER A 287 13.71 20.06 2.36
N VAL A 288 12.99 20.79 3.20
CA VAL A 288 13.49 21.28 4.49
C VAL A 288 12.44 20.99 5.56
N VAL A 289 12.71 20.02 6.43
CA VAL A 289 11.82 19.63 7.54
C VAL A 289 12.09 20.53 8.73
N VAL A 290 11.02 21.11 9.29
CA VAL A 290 11.11 22.14 10.32
C VAL A 290 10.15 21.87 11.48
N SER A 291 10.64 22.08 12.71
CA SER A 291 9.85 22.03 13.94
C SER A 291 9.71 23.44 14.54
N THR A 292 8.48 23.82 14.88
CA THR A 292 8.12 25.19 15.27
C THR A 292 6.77 25.24 16.00
N THR A 293 6.32 26.41 16.45
CA THR A 293 4.97 26.59 17.02
C THR A 293 3.98 27.17 16.02
N LEU A 294 2.68 26.92 16.20
CA LEU A 294 1.64 27.50 15.33
C LEU A 294 1.69 29.03 15.28
N ALA A 295 1.91 29.73 16.40
CA ALA A 295 2.10 31.20 16.37
C ALA A 295 3.27 31.63 15.48
N LYS A 296 4.32 30.80 15.38
CA LYS A 296 5.45 31.07 14.50
C LYS A 296 5.07 30.81 13.05
N VAL A 297 4.39 29.70 12.74
CA VAL A 297 3.79 29.41 11.41
C VAL A 297 2.93 30.59 10.94
N GLU A 298 1.93 31.00 11.73
CA GLU A 298 1.05 32.13 11.44
C GLU A 298 1.84 33.43 11.18
N SER A 299 2.82 33.73 12.04
CA SER A 299 3.63 34.93 11.92
C SER A 299 4.53 34.96 10.69
N VAL A 300 4.95 33.80 10.17
CA VAL A 300 5.90 33.67 9.07
C VAL A 300 5.17 33.56 7.74
N LEU A 301 4.21 32.62 7.64
CA LEU A 301 3.41 32.37 6.44
C LEU A 301 2.23 33.34 6.26
N LYS A 302 2.00 34.27 7.20
CA LYS A 302 0.93 35.28 7.16
C LYS A 302 -0.49 34.71 7.04
N VAL A 303 -0.72 33.55 7.63
CA VAL A 303 -2.03 32.87 7.74
C VAL A 303 -2.50 32.82 9.19
N GLN A 304 -3.75 32.42 9.41
CA GLN A 304 -4.19 31.91 10.71
C GLN A 304 -4.42 30.41 10.59
N ILE A 305 -4.19 29.68 11.68
CA ILE A 305 -4.48 28.24 11.76
C ILE A 305 -5.68 28.06 12.70
N ASP A 306 -6.85 27.76 12.11
CA ASP A 306 -8.08 27.50 12.87
C ASP A 306 -8.30 26.00 13.07
N LYS A 307 -9.09 25.65 14.08
CA LYS A 307 -9.58 24.28 14.27
C LYS A 307 -10.93 24.11 13.61
N TYR A 308 -11.13 22.96 13.00
CA TYR A 308 -12.37 22.56 12.35
C TYR A 308 -12.90 21.29 12.98
N LYS A 309 -14.18 21.29 13.34
CA LYS A 309 -14.89 20.12 13.85
C LYS A 309 -15.75 19.52 12.74
N HIS A 310 -15.35 18.37 12.25
CA HIS A 310 -16.10 17.54 11.30
C HIS A 310 -15.99 16.07 11.72
N ASP A 311 -16.92 15.23 11.27
CA ASP A 311 -16.85 13.75 11.34
C ASP A 311 -16.47 13.15 12.71
N GLY A 312 -16.84 13.84 13.79
CA GLY A 312 -16.57 13.46 15.18
C GLY A 312 -15.21 13.91 15.74
N ARG A 313 -14.27 14.31 14.88
CA ARG A 313 -12.90 14.75 15.20
C ARG A 313 -12.75 16.28 15.21
N VAL A 314 -11.54 16.75 15.51
CA VAL A 314 -11.16 18.17 15.49
C VAL A 314 -9.75 18.29 14.92
N ASP A 315 -9.64 18.97 13.79
CA ASP A 315 -8.44 19.07 12.96
C ASP A 315 -8.03 20.52 12.77
N ILE A 316 -6.81 20.77 12.30
CA ILE A 316 -6.34 22.12 11.98
C ILE A 316 -6.12 22.31 10.48
N ALA A 317 -6.38 23.52 9.98
CA ALA A 317 -6.03 23.94 8.62
C ALA A 317 -5.74 25.45 8.57
N PRO A 318 -4.99 25.93 7.57
CA PRO A 318 -4.91 27.35 7.28
C PRO A 318 -6.27 27.94 6.88
N THR A 319 -6.54 29.16 7.32
CA THR A 319 -7.76 29.91 6.94
C THR A 319 -7.65 30.59 5.57
N GLY A 320 -6.48 30.52 4.93
CA GLY A 320 -6.15 31.21 3.69
C GLY A 320 -4.77 30.81 3.19
N GLN A 321 -4.45 31.22 1.96
CA GLN A 321 -3.23 30.83 1.27
C GLN A 321 -1.95 31.31 2.00
N PRO A 322 -1.00 30.40 2.30
CA PRO A 322 0.34 30.74 2.77
C PRO A 322 1.05 31.77 1.88
N GLN A 323 1.78 32.68 2.52
CA GLN A 323 2.50 33.76 1.88
C GLN A 323 4.00 33.69 2.22
N PHE A 324 4.83 33.93 1.20
CA PHE A 324 6.28 33.77 1.29
C PHE A 324 7.00 35.09 1.00
N PRO A 325 8.20 35.32 1.57
CA PRO A 325 9.13 36.31 1.03
C PRO A 325 9.35 36.06 -0.47
N SER A 326 9.33 37.08 -1.31
CA SER A 326 9.41 36.91 -2.78
C SER A 326 10.72 36.31 -3.28
N ASP A 327 11.80 36.42 -2.52
CA ASP A 327 13.08 35.75 -2.74
C ASP A 327 13.07 34.25 -2.38
N VAL A 328 12.15 33.82 -1.51
CA VAL A 328 11.99 32.43 -1.09
C VAL A 328 10.87 31.71 -1.84
N GLY A 329 9.73 32.37 -2.09
CA GLY A 329 8.56 31.76 -2.74
C GLY A 329 8.83 31.20 -4.14
N ASN A 330 9.82 31.73 -4.85
CA ASN A 330 10.30 31.18 -6.12
C ASN A 330 10.93 29.77 -5.99
N TYR A 331 11.30 29.35 -4.77
CA TYR A 331 11.92 28.07 -4.48
C TYR A 331 10.97 27.10 -3.79
N VAL A 332 9.73 27.48 -3.46
CA VAL A 332 8.77 26.63 -2.76
C VAL A 332 7.78 26.03 -3.75
N SER A 333 7.55 24.71 -3.70
CA SER A 333 6.44 24.03 -4.39
C SER A 333 5.20 23.98 -3.49
N SER A 334 5.31 23.34 -2.34
CA SER A 334 4.26 23.22 -1.32
C SER A 334 4.85 23.31 0.10
N VAL A 335 3.97 23.40 1.11
CA VAL A 335 4.35 23.27 2.52
C VAL A 335 3.39 22.30 3.21
N THR A 336 3.87 21.13 3.61
CA THR A 336 3.07 20.09 4.27
C THR A 336 3.13 20.20 5.80
N GLY A 337 2.20 19.53 6.50
CA GLY A 337 2.05 19.61 7.96
C GLY A 337 1.38 20.89 8.50
N LEU A 338 0.82 21.73 7.62
CA LEU A 338 -0.01 22.89 7.99
C LEU A 338 -1.47 22.52 8.24
N THR A 339 -1.90 21.45 7.58
CA THR A 339 -3.24 20.87 7.60
C THR A 339 -3.15 19.50 8.26
N THR A 340 -4.12 19.11 9.08
CA THR A 340 -4.24 17.72 9.53
C THR A 340 -4.97 16.91 8.47
N SER A 341 -4.28 16.02 7.77
CA SER A 341 -4.90 15.04 6.87
C SER A 341 -5.74 14.03 7.66
N SER A 342 -6.47 13.16 6.96
CA SER A 342 -6.99 11.96 7.62
C SER A 342 -5.87 11.03 8.09
N PRO A 343 -6.07 10.27 9.18
CA PRO A 343 -5.16 9.20 9.54
C PRO A 343 -4.93 8.29 8.33
N VAL A 344 -3.67 7.93 8.12
CA VAL A 344 -3.31 6.85 7.22
C VAL A 344 -3.67 5.54 7.90
N TYR A 345 -4.38 4.67 7.19
CA TYR A 345 -4.73 3.34 7.68
C TYR A 345 -3.91 2.29 6.92
N SER A 346 -3.66 1.18 7.61
CA SER A 346 -3.25 -0.08 7.00
C SER A 346 -4.47 -0.66 6.28
N ASP A 347 -4.31 -1.10 5.04
CA ASP A 347 -5.33 -1.82 4.27
C ASP A 347 -5.21 -3.36 4.47
N ALA A 348 -4.64 -3.81 5.59
CA ALA A 348 -4.55 -5.23 5.95
C ALA A 348 -5.76 -5.65 6.78
N VAL A 349 -6.43 -6.72 6.35
CA VAL A 349 -7.59 -7.24 7.07
C VAL A 349 -7.39 -8.70 7.49
N GLU A 350 -7.53 -8.94 8.80
CA GLU A 350 -7.62 -10.27 9.40
C GLU A 350 -8.97 -10.92 9.08
N ALA A 351 -8.98 -12.11 8.49
CA ALA A 351 -10.21 -12.85 8.20
C ALA A 351 -10.89 -13.31 9.50
N PRO A 352 -12.09 -12.81 9.87
CA PRO A 352 -12.67 -13.05 11.19
C PRO A 352 -12.76 -14.54 11.55
N VAL A 353 -12.15 -14.98 12.65
CA VAL A 353 -12.11 -16.41 13.05
C VAL A 353 -13.13 -16.74 14.16
N PRO A 354 -14.25 -17.42 13.86
CA PRO A 354 -15.13 -17.99 14.88
C PRO A 354 -14.58 -19.36 15.30
N SER A 355 -14.33 -19.53 16.60
CA SER A 355 -13.88 -20.83 17.14
C SER A 355 -14.80 -22.00 16.74
N PRO A 356 -14.30 -23.20 16.41
CA PRO A 356 -15.14 -24.37 16.15
C PRO A 356 -15.81 -24.96 17.41
N LYS A 357 -16.99 -25.60 17.23
CA LYS A 357 -17.78 -26.29 18.29
C LYS A 357 -17.04 -27.43 19.04
N ASN A 358 -15.82 -27.78 18.61
CA ASN A 358 -14.99 -28.87 19.12
C ASN A 358 -13.88 -28.42 20.09
N ALA A 359 -13.68 -27.11 20.29
CA ALA A 359 -12.95 -26.64 21.48
C ALA A 359 -13.67 -27.18 22.75
N PRO A 360 -12.96 -27.83 23.69
CA PRO A 360 -13.59 -28.71 24.66
C PRO A 360 -14.59 -27.99 25.57
N LYS A 361 -15.87 -28.41 25.47
CA LYS A 361 -17.01 -27.83 26.20
C LYS A 361 -16.87 -27.99 27.72
N LYS A 362 -16.44 -26.92 28.40
CA LYS A 362 -17.07 -26.39 29.64
C LYS A 362 -16.37 -25.12 30.16
N GLY A 363 -17.09 -24.00 30.13
CA GLY A 363 -16.93 -22.95 31.14
C GLY A 363 -15.73 -22.02 31.00
N LYS A 364 -15.56 -21.41 29.82
CA LYS A 364 -15.09 -20.02 29.62
C LYS A 364 -15.35 -19.64 28.16
N PRO A 365 -15.80 -18.41 27.84
CA PRO A 365 -15.59 -17.89 26.50
C PRO A 365 -14.08 -17.78 26.28
N VAL A 366 -13.57 -18.41 25.23
CA VAL A 366 -12.27 -18.02 24.67
C VAL A 366 -12.49 -16.72 23.91
N SER A 367 -11.60 -15.77 24.13
CA SER A 367 -11.52 -14.54 23.33
C SER A 367 -11.16 -14.88 21.88
N ALA A 368 -11.60 -14.04 20.94
CA ALA A 368 -10.89 -13.91 19.67
C ALA A 368 -9.45 -13.42 19.95
N GLY A 369 -8.51 -13.77 19.08
CA GLY A 369 -7.07 -13.66 19.32
C GLY A 369 -6.45 -14.96 19.86
N ALA A 370 -5.38 -15.42 19.20
CA ALA A 370 -4.61 -16.64 19.50
C ALA A 370 -5.44 -17.94 19.47
N GLY A 371 -6.23 -18.11 18.42
CA GLY A 371 -7.07 -19.29 18.13
C GLY A 371 -6.31 -20.59 17.73
N LYS A 372 -5.03 -20.73 18.10
CA LYS A 372 -4.17 -21.93 17.89
C LYS A 372 -4.36 -22.69 16.57
N TYR A 373 -3.80 -22.16 15.49
CA TYR A 373 -3.55 -22.97 14.29
C TYR A 373 -2.47 -24.05 14.51
N ALA A 374 -1.64 -23.96 15.57
CA ALA A 374 -1.07 -25.13 16.27
C ALA A 374 -0.48 -24.77 17.65
N PRO A 375 -0.26 -25.76 18.55
CA PRO A 375 0.78 -25.66 19.57
C PRO A 375 2.18 -25.71 18.92
N ALA A 376 3.16 -25.03 19.52
CA ALA A 376 4.53 -24.96 19.03
C ALA A 376 5.09 -26.33 18.57
N GLY A 377 5.38 -26.45 17.27
CA GLY A 377 6.01 -27.62 16.64
C GLY A 377 5.09 -28.67 16.02
N GLY A 378 3.84 -28.35 15.64
CA GLY A 378 2.85 -29.35 15.20
C GLY A 378 1.89 -28.99 14.06
N GLY A 379 2.39 -28.56 12.89
CA GLY A 379 1.59 -28.39 11.66
C GLY A 379 0.61 -27.20 11.67
N ILE A 380 -0.35 -27.20 10.73
CA ILE A 380 -1.50 -26.27 10.71
C ILE A 380 -2.77 -27.13 10.90
N ASP A 381 -3.65 -26.79 11.84
CA ASP A 381 -4.92 -27.49 12.03
C ASP A 381 -5.94 -27.14 10.94
N THR A 382 -5.83 -27.86 9.83
CA THR A 382 -6.73 -27.77 8.69
C THR A 382 -7.99 -28.62 8.85
N SER A 383 -8.34 -29.11 10.05
CA SER A 383 -9.47 -30.04 10.22
C SER A 383 -10.83 -29.41 9.93
N TRP A 384 -10.99 -28.10 10.14
CA TRP A 384 -12.27 -27.39 10.13
C TRP A 384 -12.45 -26.38 8.98
N CYS A 385 -11.40 -26.10 8.19
CA CYS A 385 -11.39 -25.23 7.01
C CYS A 385 -10.92 -26.01 5.76
N SER A 386 -11.05 -25.45 4.57
CA SER A 386 -10.60 -26.02 3.30
C SER A 386 -9.15 -25.60 2.99
N THR A 387 -8.29 -26.50 2.53
CA THR A 387 -6.91 -26.12 2.11
C THR A 387 -6.79 -25.74 0.63
N TYR A 388 -7.88 -25.90 -0.13
CA TYR A 388 -8.03 -25.54 -1.53
C TYR A 388 -9.53 -25.40 -1.84
N TRP A 389 -9.90 -24.70 -2.92
CA TRP A 389 -11.29 -24.41 -3.24
C TRP A 389 -12.12 -25.68 -3.46
N GLY A 390 -13.32 -25.75 -2.87
CA GLY A 390 -14.21 -26.92 -2.99
C GLY A 390 -13.73 -28.19 -2.27
N GLN A 391 -12.63 -28.16 -1.48
CA GLN A 391 -12.16 -29.35 -0.74
C GLN A 391 -13.24 -29.93 0.19
N LYS A 392 -13.89 -29.05 0.94
CA LYS A 392 -14.91 -29.40 1.94
C LYS A 392 -16.15 -28.56 1.72
N HIS A 393 -17.28 -29.11 2.12
CA HIS A 393 -18.59 -28.56 1.88
C HIS A 393 -19.42 -28.54 3.17
N ALA A 394 -20.22 -27.49 3.35
CA ALA A 394 -21.00 -27.25 4.55
C ALA A 394 -22.23 -28.17 4.58
N ASN A 395 -22.19 -29.19 5.44
CA ASN A 395 -23.25 -30.20 5.56
C ASN A 395 -24.39 -29.80 6.51
N ASP A 396 -24.16 -28.84 7.41
CA ASP A 396 -25.11 -28.39 8.44
C ASP A 396 -25.73 -27.01 8.13
N ALA A 397 -25.35 -26.39 7.01
CA ALA A 397 -25.82 -25.07 6.56
C ALA A 397 -26.92 -25.18 5.48
N PRO A 398 -27.70 -24.12 5.22
CA PRO A 398 -28.56 -24.07 4.05
C PRO A 398 -27.75 -24.11 2.74
N ASN A 399 -28.35 -24.65 1.68
CA ASN A 399 -27.73 -24.66 0.35
C ASN A 399 -27.54 -23.24 -0.20
N GLY A 400 -26.56 -23.07 -1.08
CA GLY A 400 -26.22 -21.79 -1.72
C GLY A 400 -27.19 -21.39 -2.85
N PRO A 401 -26.98 -20.18 -3.44
CA PRO A 401 -27.67 -19.75 -4.65
C PRO A 401 -27.34 -20.69 -5.81
N GLY A 402 -28.28 -21.56 -6.16
CA GLY A 402 -28.05 -22.69 -7.09
C GLY A 402 -28.60 -24.02 -6.55
N GLY A 403 -28.78 -24.14 -5.24
CA GLY A 403 -29.36 -25.32 -4.59
C GLY A 403 -28.35 -26.40 -4.22
N GLU A 404 -27.05 -26.12 -4.34
CA GLU A 404 -25.94 -27.02 -3.96
C GLU A 404 -25.39 -26.66 -2.57
N SER A 405 -24.63 -27.56 -1.95
CA SER A 405 -23.94 -27.25 -0.68
C SER A 405 -22.83 -26.23 -0.95
N LEU A 406 -22.60 -25.28 -0.03
CA LEU A 406 -21.53 -24.30 -0.18
C LEU A 406 -20.16 -24.92 0.17
N PRO A 407 -19.07 -24.52 -0.49
CA PRO A 407 -17.73 -24.83 -0.04
C PRO A 407 -17.49 -24.18 1.33
N MET A 408 -16.78 -24.87 2.22
CA MET A 408 -16.35 -24.30 3.51
C MET A 408 -15.17 -23.34 3.29
N ARG A 409 -15.10 -22.26 4.07
CA ARG A 409 -14.00 -21.26 4.03
C ARG A 409 -12.61 -21.89 3.97
N LEU A 410 -11.67 -21.14 3.38
CA LEU A 410 -10.28 -21.55 3.31
C LEU A 410 -9.59 -21.44 4.68
N CYS A 411 -8.38 -22.01 4.75
CA CYS A 411 -7.46 -21.92 5.89
C CYS A 411 -6.38 -20.83 5.66
N GLY A 412 -6.58 -19.91 4.73
CA GLY A 412 -5.53 -19.17 4.02
C GLY A 412 -4.72 -20.07 3.08
N TYR A 413 -4.16 -19.46 2.04
CA TYR A 413 -3.23 -20.12 1.12
C TYR A 413 -1.79 -20.07 1.64
N THR A 414 -1.01 -21.10 1.31
CA THR A 414 0.43 -21.13 1.59
C THR A 414 1.24 -20.43 0.51
N ALA A 415 2.46 -19.98 0.85
CA ALA A 415 3.44 -19.43 -0.08
C ALA A 415 3.58 -20.25 -1.38
N GLY A 416 3.64 -21.57 -1.27
CA GLY A 416 3.77 -22.48 -2.42
C GLY A 416 2.54 -22.47 -3.35
N GLN A 417 1.34 -22.29 -2.80
CA GLN A 417 0.10 -22.20 -3.58
C GLN A 417 0.03 -20.89 -4.37
N ILE A 418 0.26 -19.74 -3.70
CA ILE A 418 0.28 -18.42 -4.35
C ILE A 418 1.33 -18.37 -5.48
N ARG A 419 2.56 -18.82 -5.21
CA ARG A 419 3.61 -18.90 -6.24
C ARG A 419 3.23 -19.81 -7.42
N HIS A 420 2.52 -20.91 -7.21
CA HIS A 420 2.15 -21.83 -8.30
C HIS A 420 0.97 -21.30 -9.11
N ALA A 421 -0.03 -20.70 -8.46
CA ALA A 421 -1.21 -20.12 -9.10
C ALA A 421 -0.83 -19.02 -10.10
N TYR A 422 0.00 -18.06 -9.69
CA TYR A 422 0.48 -16.97 -10.58
C TYR A 422 1.62 -17.38 -11.53
N GLY A 423 1.95 -18.68 -11.65
CA GLY A 423 2.96 -19.18 -12.59
C GLY A 423 4.41 -18.87 -12.22
N VAL A 424 4.64 -18.35 -11.02
CA VAL A 424 5.95 -17.92 -10.50
C VAL A 424 6.83 -19.10 -10.11
N ALA A 425 6.28 -20.16 -9.52
CA ALA A 425 7.04 -21.34 -9.08
C ALA A 425 7.79 -22.02 -10.23
N GLN A 426 7.20 -22.03 -11.42
CA GLN A 426 7.70 -22.69 -12.64
C GLN A 426 8.80 -21.88 -13.32
N SER A 427 8.92 -20.58 -13.03
CA SER A 427 9.94 -19.69 -13.61
C SER A 427 11.37 -19.96 -13.10
N GLY A 428 11.50 -20.52 -11.89
CA GLY A 428 12.78 -20.64 -11.19
C GLY A 428 13.38 -19.31 -10.71
N LEU A 429 12.64 -18.20 -10.85
CA LEU A 429 13.04 -16.87 -10.37
C LEU A 429 12.80 -16.76 -8.85
N THR A 430 13.61 -15.92 -8.23
CA THR A 430 13.70 -15.71 -6.77
C THR A 430 13.83 -14.24 -6.37
N GLY A 431 13.86 -13.28 -7.30
CA GLY A 431 14.12 -11.85 -7.02
C GLY A 431 15.59 -11.52 -6.75
N LYS A 432 16.48 -12.49 -6.95
CA LYS A 432 17.90 -12.37 -6.60
C LYS A 432 18.58 -11.18 -7.25
N GLY A 433 19.13 -10.31 -6.41
CA GLY A 433 19.87 -9.12 -6.84
C GLY A 433 19.01 -7.85 -6.91
N VAL A 434 17.71 -7.96 -6.68
CA VAL A 434 16.78 -6.84 -6.54
C VAL A 434 16.65 -6.45 -5.07
N THR A 435 16.34 -5.17 -4.82
CA THR A 435 15.97 -4.66 -3.49
C THR A 435 14.58 -4.07 -3.56
N VAL A 436 13.68 -4.58 -2.72
CA VAL A 436 12.33 -4.07 -2.49
C VAL A 436 12.33 -3.32 -1.16
N ALA A 437 11.76 -2.11 -1.14
CA ALA A 437 11.43 -1.41 0.09
C ALA A 437 9.97 -1.68 0.46
N ILE A 438 9.69 -1.70 1.75
CA ILE A 438 8.34 -1.68 2.33
C ILE A 438 8.30 -0.45 3.24
N VAL A 439 7.22 0.32 3.24
CA VAL A 439 7.09 1.55 4.04
C VAL A 439 5.77 1.54 4.79
N ASP A 440 5.79 1.28 6.10
CA ASP A 440 4.57 1.17 6.93
C ASP A 440 4.70 2.02 8.21
N ALA A 441 3.61 2.19 8.95
CA ALA A 441 3.68 2.77 10.29
C ALA A 441 4.23 1.77 11.32
N TYR A 442 5.04 2.30 12.24
CA TYR A 442 5.59 1.59 13.38
C TYR A 442 6.51 0.41 12.99
N ALA A 443 6.69 -0.54 13.92
CA ALA A 443 7.40 -1.79 13.69
C ALA A 443 6.98 -2.83 14.74
N SER A 444 6.65 -4.03 14.28
CA SER A 444 6.39 -5.23 15.07
C SER A 444 7.66 -5.66 15.83
N PRO A 445 7.62 -5.76 17.17
CA PRO A 445 8.79 -6.17 17.95
C PRO A 445 9.22 -7.64 17.76
N THR A 446 8.43 -8.44 17.06
CA THR A 446 8.60 -9.89 16.91
C THR A 446 8.93 -10.34 15.48
N ILE A 447 8.81 -9.45 14.49
CA ILE A 447 8.90 -9.76 13.05
C ILE A 447 10.05 -10.68 12.62
N VAL A 448 11.27 -10.47 13.13
CA VAL A 448 12.43 -11.32 12.79
C VAL A 448 12.25 -12.77 13.26
N GLN A 449 11.59 -12.98 14.39
CA GLN A 449 11.29 -14.32 14.93
C GLN A 449 10.09 -14.95 14.23
N ASP A 450 9.11 -14.12 13.86
CA ASP A 450 7.86 -14.51 13.23
C ASP A 450 8.10 -15.01 11.81
N VAL A 451 8.70 -14.18 10.95
CA VAL A 451 9.11 -14.55 9.58
C VAL A 451 10.08 -15.75 9.58
N ALA A 452 10.93 -15.90 10.60
CA ALA A 452 11.80 -17.07 10.73
C ALA A 452 11.01 -18.36 11.01
N ASN A 453 10.01 -18.31 11.88
CA ASN A 453 9.10 -19.44 12.14
C ASN A 453 8.24 -19.77 10.91
N TRP A 454 7.73 -18.75 10.24
CA TRP A 454 6.87 -18.90 9.07
C TRP A 454 7.63 -19.47 7.87
N ASN A 455 8.82 -18.95 7.57
CA ASN A 455 9.70 -19.50 6.55
C ASN A 455 9.96 -21.00 6.73
N GLN A 456 10.15 -21.45 7.98
CA GLN A 456 10.33 -22.87 8.27
C GLN A 456 9.05 -23.69 7.98
N GLN A 457 7.87 -23.14 8.22
CA GLN A 457 6.58 -23.82 7.98
C GLN A 457 6.21 -23.84 6.49
N MET A 458 6.45 -22.74 5.78
CA MET A 458 6.16 -22.59 4.35
C MET A 458 7.23 -23.19 3.42
N GLY A 459 8.37 -23.65 3.99
CA GLY A 459 9.46 -24.24 3.22
C GLY A 459 10.30 -23.23 2.42
N LEU A 460 10.24 -21.96 2.82
CA LEU A 460 11.01 -20.86 2.23
C LEU A 460 12.43 -20.80 2.84
N PRO A 461 13.42 -20.23 2.13
CA PRO A 461 14.72 -19.95 2.72
C PRO A 461 14.58 -18.93 3.86
N GLN A 462 15.39 -19.10 4.90
CA GLN A 462 15.60 -18.08 5.92
C GLN A 462 16.38 -16.91 5.31
N PHE A 463 16.13 -15.69 5.78
CA PHE A 463 16.89 -14.51 5.34
C PHE A 463 18.40 -14.72 5.52
N ALA A 464 19.15 -14.49 4.45
CA ALA A 464 20.61 -14.41 4.52
C ALA A 464 21.04 -13.16 5.34
N PRO A 465 22.26 -13.14 5.91
CA PRO A 465 22.74 -11.98 6.65
C PRO A 465 22.71 -10.68 5.81
N GLY A 466 21.92 -9.70 6.25
CA GLY A 466 21.72 -8.44 5.52
C GLY A 466 20.78 -8.53 4.30
N GLN A 467 19.98 -9.60 4.19
CA GLN A 467 18.89 -9.68 3.21
C GLN A 467 17.66 -8.89 3.67
N PHE A 468 17.30 -9.01 4.96
CA PHE A 468 16.29 -8.16 5.62
C PHE A 468 16.99 -7.11 6.49
N THR A 469 16.54 -5.85 6.40
CA THR A 469 16.99 -4.74 7.24
C THR A 469 15.85 -3.78 7.53
N GLN A 470 15.83 -3.20 8.73
CA GLN A 470 14.90 -2.15 9.13
C GLN A 470 15.58 -0.78 9.19
N VAL A 471 14.93 0.24 8.66
CA VAL A 471 15.24 1.66 8.82
C VAL A 471 14.16 2.25 9.74
N MET A 472 14.59 2.79 10.88
CA MET A 472 13.71 3.27 11.95
C MET A 472 13.97 4.75 12.24
N PRO A 473 13.00 5.52 12.79
CA PRO A 473 13.19 6.92 13.11
C PRO A 473 14.36 7.13 14.09
N GLN A 474 15.18 8.15 13.86
CA GLN A 474 16.41 8.34 14.61
C GLN A 474 16.12 8.64 16.10
N GLY A 475 16.41 7.67 16.96
CA GLY A 475 16.14 7.75 18.40
C GLY A 475 14.87 7.01 18.86
N GLY A 476 14.17 6.36 17.93
CA GLY A 476 12.90 5.68 18.15
C GLY A 476 11.70 6.54 17.72
N PHE A 477 10.52 5.93 17.75
CA PHE A 477 9.23 6.60 17.51
C PHE A 477 8.96 7.67 18.60
N PRO A 478 8.05 8.64 18.39
CA PRO A 478 7.72 9.63 19.42
C PRO A 478 7.36 8.99 20.77
N SER A 479 7.84 9.54 21.90
CA SER A 479 7.55 8.96 23.23
C SER A 479 6.07 8.94 23.65
N GLY A 480 5.19 9.56 22.84
CA GLY A 480 3.74 9.60 23.04
C GLY A 480 2.94 8.58 22.23
N THR A 481 3.57 7.83 21.32
CA THR A 481 2.91 6.77 20.52
C THR A 481 2.20 5.75 21.41
N ASP A 482 0.93 5.44 21.14
CA ASP A 482 0.18 4.46 21.94
C ASP A 482 0.65 3.05 21.55
N PRO A 483 0.98 2.17 22.52
CA PRO A 483 1.26 0.75 22.25
C PRO A 483 0.18 0.02 21.44
N LYS A 484 -1.06 0.52 21.43
CA LYS A 484 -2.14 -0.02 20.60
C LYS A 484 -1.97 0.31 19.12
N ASP A 485 -1.41 1.46 18.78
CA ASP A 485 -1.19 1.85 17.39
C ASP A 485 -0.11 0.93 16.79
N VAL A 486 0.97 0.70 17.54
CA VAL A 486 2.01 -0.29 17.20
C VAL A 486 1.42 -1.70 17.07
N ALA A 487 0.55 -2.11 17.99
CA ALA A 487 -0.10 -3.42 17.94
C ALA A 487 -0.99 -3.57 16.69
N GLY A 488 -1.73 -2.52 16.32
CA GLY A 488 -2.62 -2.51 15.15
C GLY A 488 -1.89 -2.67 13.81
N TRP A 489 -0.61 -2.29 13.73
CA TRP A 489 0.21 -2.42 12.53
C TRP A 489 1.11 -3.68 12.51
N GLN A 490 1.06 -4.55 13.53
CA GLN A 490 1.87 -5.78 13.53
C GLN A 490 1.46 -6.75 12.42
N GLY A 491 0.16 -6.83 12.12
CA GLY A 491 -0.38 -7.64 11.03
C GLY A 491 0.13 -7.17 9.66
N GLU A 492 0.14 -5.86 9.44
CA GLU A 492 0.58 -5.21 8.20
C GLU A 492 2.07 -5.51 7.90
N GLU A 493 3.01 -5.08 8.76
CA GLU A 493 4.45 -5.34 8.53
C GLU A 493 4.74 -6.84 8.31
N THR A 494 4.03 -7.71 9.05
CA THR A 494 4.21 -9.16 8.92
C THR A 494 3.72 -9.65 7.56
N MET A 495 2.51 -9.28 7.14
CA MET A 495 1.96 -9.67 5.85
C MET A 495 2.80 -9.12 4.69
N ASP A 496 3.22 -7.85 4.74
CA ASP A 496 3.99 -7.21 3.68
C ASP A 496 5.34 -7.88 3.47
N ILE A 497 6.09 -8.12 4.55
CA ILE A 497 7.39 -8.79 4.50
C ILE A 497 7.25 -10.25 4.05
N GLU A 498 6.25 -10.98 4.55
CA GLU A 498 6.01 -12.37 4.15
C GLU A 498 5.55 -12.48 2.69
N SER A 499 4.79 -11.51 2.19
CA SER A 499 4.30 -11.44 0.81
C SER A 499 5.40 -11.10 -0.19
N VAL A 500 6.26 -10.12 0.11
CA VAL A 500 7.45 -9.86 -0.72
C VAL A 500 8.38 -11.08 -0.69
N HIS A 501 8.65 -11.66 0.48
CA HIS A 501 9.61 -12.77 0.61
C HIS A 501 9.09 -14.09 0.00
N LEU A 502 7.78 -14.39 0.07
CA LEU A 502 7.23 -15.58 -0.58
C LEU A 502 7.32 -15.48 -2.10
N MET A 503 7.14 -14.29 -2.65
CA MET A 503 7.19 -14.07 -4.09
C MET A 503 8.64 -13.94 -4.59
N ALA A 504 9.50 -13.29 -3.82
CA ALA A 504 10.89 -12.98 -4.16
C ALA A 504 11.91 -13.41 -3.05
N PRO A 505 12.08 -14.73 -2.79
CA PRO A 505 12.82 -15.25 -1.62
C PRO A 505 14.35 -15.00 -1.57
N ASP A 506 14.97 -14.53 -2.65
CA ASP A 506 16.38 -14.08 -2.71
C ASP A 506 16.49 -12.54 -2.87
N ALA A 507 15.38 -11.80 -2.96
CA ALA A 507 15.41 -10.34 -2.96
C ALA A 507 15.85 -9.80 -1.59
N LYS A 508 16.42 -8.61 -1.59
CA LYS A 508 16.61 -7.85 -0.35
C LYS A 508 15.33 -7.11 -0.01
N ILE A 509 15.00 -7.07 1.27
CA ILE A 509 13.84 -6.37 1.81
C ILE A 509 14.35 -5.30 2.78
N VAL A 510 14.00 -4.04 2.52
CA VAL A 510 14.31 -2.90 3.39
C VAL A 510 13.00 -2.33 3.92
N PHE A 511 12.68 -2.62 5.17
CA PHE A 511 11.49 -2.09 5.83
C PHE A 511 11.78 -0.70 6.41
N TYR A 512 10.93 0.27 6.12
CA TYR A 512 10.96 1.63 6.64
C TYR A 512 9.78 1.83 7.59
N GLY A 513 10.03 1.78 8.90
CA GLY A 513 9.01 2.06 9.90
C GLY A 513 8.86 3.56 10.13
N THR A 514 7.65 4.09 9.97
CA THR A 514 7.32 5.51 10.18
C THR A 514 6.64 5.73 11.54
N ASP A 515 6.41 6.97 11.94
CA ASP A 515 5.61 7.27 13.14
C ASP A 515 4.09 7.32 12.88
N GLY A 516 3.63 6.86 11.71
CA GLY A 516 2.23 6.88 11.30
C GLY A 516 1.71 8.25 10.87
N SER A 517 2.57 9.27 10.77
CA SER A 517 2.22 10.59 10.23
C SER A 517 2.58 10.70 8.74
N ASP A 518 1.84 11.54 7.99
CA ASP A 518 2.15 11.86 6.58
C ASP A 518 3.61 12.26 6.40
N GLN A 519 4.12 13.09 7.32
CA GLN A 519 5.51 13.53 7.36
C GLN A 519 6.49 12.34 7.53
N GLY A 520 6.13 11.34 8.33
CA GLY A 520 6.91 10.12 8.50
C GLY A 520 6.98 9.30 7.21
N PHE A 521 5.85 9.12 6.54
CA PHE A 521 5.75 8.46 5.23
C PHE A 521 6.53 9.22 4.15
N ASP A 522 6.32 10.53 4.01
CA ASP A 522 7.06 11.39 3.08
C ASP A 522 8.57 11.31 3.30
N THR A 523 9.01 11.36 4.55
CA THR A 523 10.44 11.28 4.89
C THR A 523 11.04 9.92 4.47
N ALA A 524 10.28 8.83 4.61
CA ALA A 524 10.72 7.51 4.17
C ALA A 524 10.79 7.42 2.63
N LEU A 525 9.76 7.86 1.92
CA LEU A 525 9.70 7.87 0.46
C LEU A 525 10.78 8.80 -0.15
N GLU A 526 10.97 10.00 0.40
CA GLU A 526 12.07 10.91 0.01
C GLU A 526 13.44 10.27 0.28
N THR A 527 13.62 9.61 1.42
CA THR A 527 14.88 8.91 1.75
C THR A 527 15.20 7.80 0.75
N ILE A 528 14.19 7.10 0.24
CA ILE A 528 14.35 6.04 -0.76
C ILE A 528 14.87 6.61 -2.08
N VAL A 529 14.22 7.65 -2.63
CA VAL A 529 14.66 8.25 -3.91
C VAL A 529 16.00 8.98 -3.76
N ALA A 530 16.16 9.85 -2.76
CA ALA A 530 17.37 10.65 -2.57
C ALA A 530 18.66 9.81 -2.41
N ASN A 531 18.53 8.55 -1.99
CA ASN A 531 19.65 7.61 -1.80
C ASN A 531 19.60 6.37 -2.73
N HIS A 532 18.56 6.22 -3.55
CA HIS A 532 18.26 5.06 -4.39
C HIS A 532 18.46 3.71 -3.65
N THR A 533 17.78 3.54 -2.52
CA THR A 533 17.97 2.34 -1.66
C THR A 533 17.26 1.09 -2.14
N ALA A 534 16.22 1.23 -2.97
CA ALA A 534 15.43 0.15 -3.56
C ALA A 534 15.05 0.50 -5.02
N ASN A 535 14.63 -0.49 -5.79
CA ASN A 535 14.08 -0.29 -7.16
C ASN A 535 12.55 -0.41 -7.21
N ILE A 536 11.95 -0.96 -6.16
CA ILE A 536 10.53 -1.24 -6.02
C ILE A 536 10.16 -0.88 -4.59
N VAL A 537 9.02 -0.21 -4.40
CA VAL A 537 8.52 0.21 -3.09
C VAL A 537 7.08 -0.28 -2.94
N SER A 538 6.82 -1.11 -1.94
CA SER A 538 5.48 -1.51 -1.48
C SER A 538 4.99 -0.54 -0.41
N CYS A 539 3.73 -0.12 -0.50
CA CYS A 539 3.07 0.74 0.47
C CYS A 539 1.63 0.25 0.66
N SER A 540 1.40 -0.43 1.77
CA SER A 540 0.13 -1.10 2.10
C SER A 540 -0.77 -0.19 2.95
N TRP A 541 -0.94 1.04 2.47
CA TRP A 541 -1.64 2.10 3.20
C TRP A 541 -2.18 3.21 2.30
N GLY A 542 -3.25 3.84 2.80
CA GLY A 542 -3.85 5.01 2.17
C GLY A 542 -5.01 5.61 2.96
N GLY A 543 -5.81 6.39 2.24
CA GLY A 543 -7.08 6.95 2.70
C GLY A 543 -7.79 7.64 1.53
N PRO A 544 -9.07 8.02 1.67
CA PRO A 544 -9.82 8.60 0.57
C PRO A 544 -9.19 9.92 0.09
N GLU A 545 -9.00 10.03 -1.22
CA GLU A 545 -8.37 11.18 -1.88
C GLU A 545 -8.99 12.52 -1.44
N SER A 546 -10.32 12.58 -1.30
CA SER A 546 -11.05 13.80 -0.93
C SER A 546 -10.81 14.32 0.50
N GLU A 547 -10.13 13.53 1.35
CA GLU A 547 -9.77 13.91 2.72
C GLU A 547 -8.32 14.41 2.86
N ASN A 548 -7.51 14.26 1.80
CA ASN A 548 -6.11 14.68 1.78
C ASN A 548 -5.96 16.20 1.58
N ALA A 549 -4.90 16.77 2.15
CA ALA A 549 -4.58 18.20 1.97
C ALA A 549 -3.97 18.46 0.58
N GLN A 550 -4.25 19.61 -0.03
CA GLN A 550 -3.83 19.85 -1.42
C GLN A 550 -2.30 19.89 -1.59
N GLU A 551 -1.59 20.36 -0.56
CA GLU A 551 -0.14 20.36 -0.46
C GLU A 551 0.50 18.95 -0.52
N GLU A 552 -0.21 17.90 -0.07
CA GLU A 552 0.26 16.51 -0.08
C GLU A 552 0.35 15.92 -1.49
N PHE A 553 -0.67 16.16 -2.33
CA PHE A 553 -0.64 15.70 -3.72
C PHE A 553 0.64 16.17 -4.42
N GLN A 554 1.00 17.44 -4.27
CA GLN A 554 2.20 18.00 -4.90
C GLN A 554 3.50 17.42 -4.35
N ALA A 555 3.56 17.16 -3.05
CA ALA A 555 4.73 16.55 -2.40
C ALA A 555 4.96 15.14 -2.93
N LYS A 556 3.92 14.28 -2.87
CA LYS A 556 4.03 12.88 -3.29
C LYS A 556 4.19 12.72 -4.79
N THR A 557 3.47 13.47 -5.63
CA THR A 557 3.71 13.48 -7.10
C THR A 557 5.18 13.82 -7.42
N GLN A 558 5.81 14.78 -6.73
CA GLN A 558 7.24 15.10 -6.97
C GLN A 558 8.19 13.97 -6.56
N ILE A 559 7.85 13.19 -5.53
CA ILE A 559 8.61 12.00 -5.12
C ILE A 559 8.45 10.88 -6.15
N PHE A 560 7.21 10.65 -6.64
CA PHE A 560 6.92 9.59 -7.60
C PHE A 560 7.45 9.89 -9.01
N GLU A 561 7.38 11.15 -9.46
CA GLU A 561 8.08 11.64 -10.66
C GLU A 561 9.59 11.38 -10.57
N GLN A 562 10.20 11.67 -9.41
CA GLN A 562 11.62 11.39 -9.18
C GLN A 562 11.91 9.88 -9.23
N GLY A 563 11.09 9.05 -8.59
CA GLY A 563 11.23 7.59 -8.64
C GLY A 563 11.12 7.04 -10.06
N ALA A 564 10.11 7.44 -10.83
CA ALA A 564 9.95 7.05 -12.23
C ALA A 564 11.21 7.40 -13.07
N VAL A 565 11.76 8.59 -12.85
CA VAL A 565 13.01 9.06 -13.49
C VAL A 565 14.25 8.31 -13.03
N GLU A 566 14.30 7.85 -11.79
CA GLU A 566 15.42 7.10 -11.22
C GLU A 566 15.33 5.58 -11.45
N GLY A 567 14.19 5.07 -11.94
CA GLY A 567 13.97 3.63 -12.12
C GLY A 567 13.51 2.94 -10.85
N ILE A 568 12.69 3.63 -10.07
CA ILE A 568 12.04 3.18 -8.84
C ILE A 568 10.52 3.15 -9.10
N GLY A 569 9.90 1.98 -8.94
CA GLY A 569 8.44 1.82 -8.95
C GLY A 569 7.84 1.98 -7.56
N PHE A 570 6.65 2.58 -7.47
CA PHE A 570 5.87 2.69 -6.23
C PHE A 570 4.52 1.99 -6.41
N ASN A 571 4.23 1.01 -5.57
CA ASN A 571 3.00 0.23 -5.58
C ASN A 571 2.22 0.51 -4.30
N PHE A 572 0.96 0.92 -4.45
CA PHE A 572 0.07 1.24 -3.34
C PHE A 572 -1.16 0.33 -3.35
N SER A 573 -1.61 -0.12 -2.18
CA SER A 573 -2.93 -0.73 -1.99
C SER A 573 -4.02 0.21 -2.51
N SER A 574 -5.03 -0.30 -3.21
CA SER A 574 -6.15 0.53 -3.71
C SER A 574 -7.27 0.76 -2.70
N ALA A 575 -7.07 0.30 -1.45
CA ALA A 575 -7.97 0.24 -0.31
C ALA A 575 -9.01 -0.88 -0.31
N ASP A 576 -9.70 -1.01 0.84
CA ASP A 576 -10.43 -2.20 1.27
C ASP A 576 -11.94 -1.97 1.50
N ASN A 577 -12.38 -0.74 1.22
CA ASN A 577 -13.71 -0.21 1.50
C ASN A 577 -14.59 -0.06 0.24
N GLY A 578 -14.20 -0.67 -0.89
CA GLY A 578 -14.79 -0.38 -2.19
C GLY A 578 -14.66 1.11 -2.54
N ASP A 579 -15.72 1.71 -3.07
CA ASP A 579 -15.78 3.14 -3.40
C ASP A 579 -16.00 4.10 -2.21
N TYR A 580 -15.86 3.60 -0.97
CA TYR A 580 -16.17 4.29 0.29
C TYR A 580 -17.64 4.72 0.50
N THR A 581 -18.62 4.39 -0.35
CA THR A 581 -20.01 4.87 -0.17
C THR A 581 -20.83 4.09 0.86
N VAL A 582 -20.35 2.92 1.31
CA VAL A 582 -20.99 2.08 2.32
C VAL A 582 -19.96 1.58 3.31
N ALA A 583 -20.32 1.55 4.60
CA ALA A 583 -19.51 0.91 5.63
C ALA A 583 -19.29 -0.58 5.30
N ALA A 584 -18.04 -0.96 5.02
CA ALA A 584 -17.57 -2.34 5.05
C ALA A 584 -17.57 -2.82 6.51
N THR A 585 -18.06 -4.03 6.81
CA THR A 585 -18.16 -4.47 8.22
C THR A 585 -16.86 -4.96 8.85
N ASN A 586 -15.86 -5.33 8.05
CA ASN A 586 -14.58 -5.86 8.56
C ASN A 586 -13.33 -5.18 7.97
N ALA A 587 -13.46 -4.14 7.14
CA ALA A 587 -12.32 -3.33 6.71
C ALA A 587 -11.69 -2.53 7.87
N SER A 588 -10.43 -2.13 7.70
CA SER A 588 -9.60 -1.49 8.74
C SER A 588 -10.05 -0.08 9.15
N ASP A 589 -10.60 0.72 8.22
CA ASP A 589 -11.42 1.90 8.54
C ASP A 589 -12.86 1.74 8.05
N PRO A 590 -13.73 1.04 8.80
CA PRO A 590 -15.10 0.76 8.37
C PRO A 590 -16.03 1.97 8.46
N ASN A 591 -15.54 3.13 8.93
CA ASN A 591 -16.35 4.33 9.17
C ASN A 591 -16.02 5.48 8.21
N ASN A 592 -15.04 5.35 7.33
CA ASN A 592 -14.78 6.31 6.27
C ASN A 592 -15.84 6.18 5.16
N ILE A 593 -16.96 6.86 5.36
CA ILE A 593 -18.13 6.78 4.46
C ILE A 593 -18.28 8.09 3.71
N LEU A 594 -17.94 8.07 2.42
CA LEU A 594 -18.10 9.21 1.53
C LEU A 594 -19.54 9.37 1.04
N SER A 595 -19.94 10.61 0.78
CA SER A 595 -21.26 10.96 0.22
C SER A 595 -21.42 10.66 -1.28
N ARG A 596 -20.35 10.17 -1.92
CA ARG A 596 -20.19 9.85 -3.34
C ARG A 596 -19.03 8.84 -3.48
N PRO A 597 -18.95 8.07 -4.58
CA PRO A 597 -17.78 7.25 -4.89
C PRO A 597 -16.48 8.06 -4.83
N GLY A 598 -15.40 7.44 -4.35
CA GLY A 598 -14.06 8.02 -4.33
C GLY A 598 -12.97 6.93 -4.31
N VAL A 599 -11.73 7.35 -4.55
CA VAL A 599 -10.55 6.49 -4.65
C VAL A 599 -9.58 6.73 -3.49
N ALA A 600 -8.70 5.76 -3.23
CA ALA A 600 -7.61 5.90 -2.29
C ALA A 600 -6.45 6.75 -2.85
N PHE A 601 -5.81 7.55 -2.01
CA PHE A 601 -4.52 8.21 -2.25
C PHE A 601 -3.52 7.69 -1.18
N PRO A 602 -2.25 7.38 -1.51
CA PRO A 602 -1.54 7.73 -2.76
C PRO A 602 -1.82 6.89 -4.02
N ALA A 603 -2.62 5.82 -3.94
CA ALA A 603 -2.92 4.96 -5.10
C ALA A 603 -3.52 5.69 -6.31
N SER A 604 -4.17 6.85 -6.13
CA SER A 604 -4.69 7.69 -7.22
C SER A 604 -3.66 8.58 -7.92
N ASP A 605 -2.40 8.64 -7.47
CA ASP A 605 -1.37 9.40 -8.19
C ASP A 605 -1.05 8.76 -9.57
N PRO A 606 -0.91 9.53 -10.67
CA PRO A 606 -0.55 9.00 -12.00
C PRO A 606 0.87 8.43 -12.15
N PHE A 607 1.74 8.55 -11.15
CA PHE A 607 3.07 7.94 -11.12
C PHE A 607 3.19 6.83 -10.07
N ALA A 608 2.09 6.48 -9.39
CA ALA A 608 1.95 5.30 -8.55
C ALA A 608 1.23 4.16 -9.31
N THR A 609 1.57 2.91 -9.02
CA THR A 609 0.76 1.75 -9.40
C THR A 609 -0.29 1.54 -8.30
N GLY A 610 -1.56 1.77 -8.60
CA GLY A 610 -2.65 1.34 -7.72
C GLY A 610 -2.89 -0.16 -7.88
N VAL A 611 -2.75 -0.93 -6.80
CA VAL A 611 -2.87 -2.40 -6.82
C VAL A 611 -4.19 -2.82 -6.16
N GLY A 612 -5.12 -3.25 -7.01
CA GLY A 612 -6.43 -3.76 -6.66
C GLY A 612 -6.45 -5.22 -6.24
N GLY A 613 -7.65 -5.71 -5.96
CA GLY A 613 -7.85 -6.96 -5.25
C GLY A 613 -8.72 -7.97 -5.98
N THR A 614 -8.36 -9.24 -5.85
CA THR A 614 -9.15 -10.37 -6.34
C THR A 614 -9.51 -11.38 -5.25
N SER A 615 -10.63 -12.08 -5.44
CA SER A 615 -10.91 -13.36 -4.79
C SER A 615 -10.32 -14.48 -5.65
N LEU A 616 -9.54 -15.40 -5.06
CA LEU A 616 -8.80 -16.42 -5.82
C LEU A 616 -9.21 -17.86 -5.46
N GLY A 617 -9.51 -18.67 -6.48
CA GLY A 617 -9.75 -20.11 -6.37
C GLY A 617 -8.56 -20.95 -6.81
N ILE A 618 -7.94 -21.69 -5.88
CA ILE A 618 -6.86 -22.65 -6.15
C ILE A 618 -7.39 -24.09 -6.02
N ASP A 619 -7.06 -24.96 -6.98
CA ASP A 619 -7.50 -26.36 -7.03
C ASP A 619 -6.72 -27.32 -6.09
N ALA A 620 -7.15 -28.58 -6.06
CA ALA A 620 -6.53 -29.65 -5.26
C ALA A 620 -5.06 -29.96 -5.60
N ASN A 621 -4.57 -29.50 -6.76
CA ASN A 621 -3.21 -29.68 -7.25
C ASN A 621 -2.36 -28.41 -7.07
N GLY A 622 -2.93 -27.33 -6.52
CA GLY A 622 -2.29 -26.02 -6.39
C GLY A 622 -2.42 -25.12 -7.63
N ASN A 623 -3.14 -25.54 -8.67
CA ASN A 623 -3.35 -24.73 -9.87
C ASN A 623 -4.35 -23.60 -9.62
N TYR A 624 -4.13 -22.49 -10.32
CA TYR A 624 -5.17 -21.49 -10.56
C TYR A 624 -6.41 -22.14 -11.18
N SER A 625 -7.59 -21.94 -10.57
CA SER A 625 -8.88 -22.45 -11.05
C SER A 625 -9.78 -21.33 -11.57
N TRP A 626 -9.93 -20.28 -10.78
CA TRP A 626 -10.75 -19.10 -11.07
C TRP A 626 -10.27 -17.90 -10.26
N GLU A 627 -10.62 -16.70 -10.70
CA GLU A 627 -10.38 -15.45 -9.97
C GLU A 627 -11.53 -14.48 -10.29
N SER A 628 -11.91 -13.66 -9.33
CA SER A 628 -13.01 -12.69 -9.43
C SER A 628 -12.61 -11.38 -8.79
N GLY A 629 -13.29 -10.27 -9.08
CA GLY A 629 -13.06 -9.02 -8.36
C GLY A 629 -13.35 -9.19 -6.88
N TRP A 630 -12.45 -8.67 -6.05
CA TRP A 630 -12.65 -8.74 -4.61
C TRP A 630 -13.76 -7.78 -4.18
N GLY A 631 -14.88 -8.35 -3.75
CA GLY A 631 -16.00 -7.63 -3.16
C GLY A 631 -16.92 -8.62 -2.47
N ASN A 632 -16.94 -8.59 -1.13
CA ASN A 632 -17.62 -9.59 -0.33
C ASN A 632 -18.94 -9.09 0.25
N TRP A 633 -19.91 -10.00 0.30
CA TRP A 633 -21.17 -9.77 0.99
C TRP A 633 -21.56 -10.94 1.89
N MET A 634 -22.12 -10.62 3.05
CA MET A 634 -22.57 -11.59 4.03
C MET A 634 -24.09 -11.72 4.12
N GLN A 635 -24.58 -12.96 4.25
CA GLN A 635 -25.92 -13.30 4.72
C GLN A 635 -25.86 -14.27 5.90
N GLN A 636 -26.47 -13.89 7.02
CA GLN A 636 -26.61 -14.74 8.21
C GLN A 636 -27.65 -15.84 7.96
N GLN A 637 -27.44 -17.05 8.49
CA GLN A 637 -28.45 -18.11 8.47
C GLN A 637 -29.74 -17.69 9.21
N SER A 638 -30.89 -17.92 8.58
CA SER A 638 -32.23 -17.65 9.09
C SER A 638 -33.12 -18.89 8.93
N GLY A 639 -33.23 -19.69 9.99
CA GLY A 639 -33.92 -20.98 9.97
C GLY A 639 -33.26 -21.96 8.99
N ASN A 640 -34.02 -22.40 7.98
CA ASN A 640 -33.56 -23.35 6.95
C ASN A 640 -33.05 -22.65 5.67
N GLY A 641 -32.81 -21.34 5.72
CA GLY A 641 -32.35 -20.54 4.58
C GLY A 641 -31.46 -19.39 5.04
N TRP A 642 -31.21 -18.44 4.15
CA TRP A 642 -30.41 -17.26 4.40
C TRP A 642 -31.29 -16.04 4.72
N ALA A 643 -30.75 -15.10 5.49
CA ALA A 643 -31.40 -13.82 5.78
C ALA A 643 -31.55 -12.98 4.49
N ALA A 644 -32.56 -12.12 4.44
CA ALA A 644 -32.77 -11.23 3.31
C ALA A 644 -31.88 -9.97 3.42
N GLY A 645 -31.27 -9.59 2.30
CA GLY A 645 -30.38 -8.43 2.18
C GLY A 645 -28.91 -8.79 2.38
N ASN A 646 -28.04 -8.06 1.70
CA ASN A 646 -26.60 -8.22 1.76
C ASN A 646 -26.01 -7.22 2.75
N VAL A 647 -25.06 -7.66 3.58
CA VAL A 647 -24.17 -6.80 4.35
C VAL A 647 -22.85 -6.73 3.59
N PHE A 648 -22.38 -5.53 3.23
CA PHE A 648 -21.07 -5.36 2.59
C PHE A 648 -19.97 -5.63 3.61
N ASP A 649 -19.06 -6.53 3.28
CA ASP A 649 -18.06 -7.06 4.22
C ASP A 649 -16.73 -6.29 4.09
N GLY A 650 -16.30 -6.12 2.84
CA GLY A 650 -15.14 -5.37 2.34
C GLY A 650 -14.99 -5.61 0.83
N GLY A 651 -14.12 -4.88 0.16
CA GLY A 651 -13.87 -5.02 -1.28
C GLY A 651 -12.77 -4.09 -1.78
N ALA A 652 -12.15 -4.44 -2.90
CA ALA A 652 -11.07 -3.65 -3.49
C ALA A 652 -11.58 -2.25 -3.87
N GLY A 653 -10.85 -1.22 -3.44
CA GLY A 653 -11.13 0.17 -3.79
C GLY A 653 -10.73 0.50 -5.22
N GLY A 654 -11.44 1.44 -5.82
CA GLY A 654 -11.28 1.79 -7.23
C GLY A 654 -12.26 2.85 -7.71
N GLY A 655 -12.23 3.12 -9.00
CA GLY A 655 -13.01 4.17 -9.67
C GLY A 655 -12.22 5.43 -10.01
N ASN A 656 -12.93 6.55 -10.10
CA ASN A 656 -12.48 7.80 -10.71
C ASN A 656 -11.85 8.79 -9.70
N SER A 657 -10.63 9.24 -9.97
CA SER A 657 -9.97 10.34 -9.24
C SER A 657 -10.68 11.68 -9.46
N SER A 658 -10.80 12.46 -8.39
CA SER A 658 -11.32 13.83 -8.39
C SER A 658 -10.22 14.90 -8.50
N VAL A 659 -8.95 14.49 -8.45
CA VAL A 659 -7.76 15.36 -8.40
C VAL A 659 -6.92 15.24 -9.66
N PHE A 660 -6.70 14.02 -10.16
CA PHE A 660 -5.71 13.73 -11.19
C PHE A 660 -6.36 13.49 -12.57
N PRO A 661 -5.95 14.22 -13.63
CA PRO A 661 -6.48 14.00 -14.97
C PRO A 661 -5.99 12.68 -15.55
N GLN A 662 -6.75 12.09 -16.50
CA GLN A 662 -6.43 10.78 -17.06
C GLN A 662 -5.04 10.79 -17.72
N PRO A 663 -4.10 9.93 -17.25
CA PRO A 663 -2.77 9.83 -17.84
C PRO A 663 -2.82 9.29 -19.27
N SER A 664 -1.75 9.54 -20.04
CA SER A 664 -1.67 9.12 -21.44
C SER A 664 -1.74 7.61 -21.64
N TYR A 665 -1.23 6.83 -20.69
CA TYR A 665 -1.21 5.37 -20.76
C TYR A 665 -2.60 4.71 -20.58
N GLN A 666 -3.53 5.37 -19.88
CA GLN A 666 -4.91 4.88 -19.73
C GLN A 666 -5.77 5.10 -20.98
N LYS A 667 -5.39 6.05 -21.86
CA LYS A 667 -6.23 6.51 -22.97
C LYS A 667 -6.41 5.44 -24.04
N GLY A 668 -7.68 5.07 -24.29
CA GLY A 668 -8.05 4.04 -25.25
C GLY A 668 -7.95 2.60 -24.72
N VAL A 669 -7.61 2.43 -23.43
CA VAL A 669 -7.68 1.14 -22.72
C VAL A 669 -8.78 1.21 -21.66
N VAL A 670 -8.74 2.24 -20.81
CA VAL A 670 -9.81 2.55 -19.86
C VAL A 670 -11.07 2.99 -20.62
N PRO A 671 -12.26 2.41 -20.33
CA PRO A 671 -13.51 2.85 -20.93
C PRO A 671 -13.87 4.31 -20.59
N ASP A 672 -14.26 5.08 -21.61
CA ASP A 672 -14.76 6.45 -21.45
C ASP A 672 -15.92 6.54 -20.43
N SER A 673 -16.70 5.46 -20.24
CA SER A 673 -17.81 5.42 -19.29
C SER A 673 -17.40 5.41 -17.81
N LEU A 674 -16.14 5.10 -17.51
CA LEU A 674 -15.55 5.21 -16.18
C LEU A 674 -14.86 6.59 -16.06
N ALA A 675 -13.87 6.82 -16.93
CA ALA A 675 -13.00 8.00 -16.87
C ALA A 675 -13.70 9.35 -17.11
N ALA A 676 -14.81 9.40 -17.88
CA ALA A 676 -15.38 10.67 -18.32
C ALA A 676 -16.17 11.41 -17.23
N THR A 677 -15.78 12.65 -16.99
CA THR A 677 -16.42 13.53 -16.01
C THR A 677 -17.70 14.17 -16.55
N ALA A 678 -18.52 14.71 -15.65
CA ALA A 678 -19.71 15.49 -16.02
C ALA A 678 -19.41 16.76 -16.85
N THR A 679 -18.14 17.21 -16.94
CA THR A 679 -17.71 18.34 -17.77
C THR A 679 -17.16 17.92 -19.14
N GLY A 680 -17.01 16.61 -19.39
CA GLY A 680 -16.44 16.07 -20.63
C GLY A 680 -14.90 16.01 -20.64
N SER A 681 -14.25 16.20 -19.49
CA SER A 681 -12.86 15.78 -19.27
C SER A 681 -12.80 14.27 -19.01
N ALA A 682 -11.59 13.72 -18.90
CA ALA A 682 -11.37 12.37 -18.41
C ALA A 682 -10.31 12.41 -17.29
N ASP A 683 -10.58 11.70 -16.19
CA ASP A 683 -9.76 11.68 -14.98
C ASP A 683 -9.13 10.28 -14.75
N ARG A 684 -8.19 10.17 -13.79
CA ARG A 684 -7.40 8.94 -13.54
C ARG A 684 -8.26 7.87 -12.88
N GLU A 685 -8.36 6.70 -13.49
CA GLU A 685 -9.04 5.54 -12.89
C GLU A 685 -8.08 4.71 -12.02
N VAL A 686 -8.60 4.11 -10.95
CA VAL A 686 -7.94 3.17 -10.03
C VAL A 686 -8.74 1.85 -10.04
N PRO A 687 -8.13 0.67 -9.86
CA PRO A 687 -6.70 0.38 -9.77
C PRO A 687 -6.03 0.18 -11.15
N ASP A 688 -4.71 0.16 -11.19
CA ASP A 688 -3.97 -0.10 -12.44
C ASP A 688 -3.88 -1.60 -12.75
N VAL A 689 -3.70 -2.45 -11.73
CA VAL A 689 -3.53 -3.91 -11.81
C VAL A 689 -4.05 -4.56 -10.54
N SER A 690 -4.20 -5.88 -10.47
CA SER A 690 -4.66 -6.57 -9.27
C SER A 690 -3.90 -7.87 -8.94
N MET A 691 -3.97 -8.29 -7.67
CA MET A 691 -3.62 -9.65 -7.22
C MET A 691 -4.59 -10.09 -6.12
N VAL A 692 -4.47 -11.33 -5.63
CA VAL A 692 -5.30 -11.84 -4.53
C VAL A 692 -5.26 -10.92 -3.31
N ALA A 693 -6.45 -10.56 -2.85
CA ALA A 693 -6.69 -9.64 -1.75
C ALA A 693 -7.80 -10.11 -0.83
N ASP A 694 -8.85 -10.78 -1.35
CA ASP A 694 -9.96 -11.26 -0.53
C ASP A 694 -9.43 -12.13 0.62
N TRP A 695 -9.60 -11.66 1.86
CA TRP A 695 -9.11 -12.34 3.05
C TRP A 695 -9.77 -13.72 3.26
N TRP A 696 -10.96 -13.97 2.70
CA TRP A 696 -11.57 -15.30 2.70
C TRP A 696 -10.91 -16.28 1.70
N THR A 697 -10.02 -15.76 0.86
CA THR A 697 -9.13 -16.49 -0.05
C THR A 697 -7.66 -16.05 0.10
N GLY A 698 -7.32 -15.50 1.27
CA GLY A 698 -6.09 -14.73 1.48
C GLY A 698 -4.84 -15.56 1.75
N LEU A 699 -3.80 -14.91 2.27
CA LEU A 699 -2.54 -15.53 2.66
C LEU A 699 -2.63 -16.03 4.11
N LEU A 700 -2.06 -17.21 4.37
CA LEU A 700 -1.83 -17.69 5.72
C LEU A 700 -0.48 -17.14 6.24
N ILE A 701 -0.49 -16.00 6.92
CA ILE A 701 0.70 -15.35 7.50
C ILE A 701 1.12 -16.01 8.82
N GLY A 702 2.32 -15.72 9.32
CA GLY A 702 2.87 -16.28 10.57
C GLY A 702 3.26 -15.23 11.59
N ILE A 703 2.35 -14.88 12.50
CA ILE A 703 2.49 -13.73 13.41
C ILE A 703 2.53 -14.15 14.90
N THR A 704 3.28 -13.43 15.73
CA THR A 704 3.13 -13.44 17.20
C THR A 704 2.14 -12.36 17.63
N GLU A 705 1.08 -12.78 18.30
CA GLU A 705 0.05 -11.89 18.79
C GLU A 705 -0.31 -12.10 20.28
N ASN A 706 -1.25 -11.29 20.78
CA ASN A 706 -1.94 -11.45 22.07
C ASN A 706 -1.04 -11.25 23.29
N GLY A 707 0.17 -10.73 23.08
CA GLY A 707 1.03 -10.23 24.14
C GLY A 707 0.65 -8.83 24.60
N THR A 708 1.52 -8.27 25.42
CA THR A 708 1.49 -6.87 25.81
C THR A 708 2.64 -6.16 25.13
N ILE A 709 2.34 -5.14 24.33
CA ILE A 709 3.33 -4.21 23.78
C ILE A 709 3.79 -3.28 24.90
N ASN A 710 5.08 -3.36 25.24
CA ASN A 710 5.70 -2.54 26.27
C ASN A 710 6.46 -1.38 25.62
N VAL A 711 6.27 -0.17 26.15
CA VAL A 711 7.07 1.01 25.79
C VAL A 711 8.44 0.94 26.48
N ASN A 712 9.51 1.08 25.71
CA ASN A 712 10.87 1.24 26.18
C ASN A 712 11.37 2.67 25.85
N PRO A 713 11.27 3.63 26.80
CA PRO A 713 11.68 5.02 26.55
C PRO A 713 13.18 5.15 26.27
N GLY A 714 13.52 5.83 25.18
CA GLY A 714 14.88 6.19 24.83
C GLY A 714 15.37 7.44 25.56
N SER A 715 16.70 7.61 25.65
CA SER A 715 17.33 8.76 26.33
C SER A 715 17.06 10.12 25.66
N ASN A 716 16.59 10.12 24.42
CA ASN A 716 16.50 11.29 23.56
C ASN A 716 15.05 11.79 23.35
N GLY A 717 14.07 11.23 24.06
CA GLY A 717 12.65 11.57 23.90
C GLY A 717 11.90 10.74 22.84
N GLY A 718 12.55 9.76 22.22
CA GLY A 718 11.89 8.70 21.45
C GLY A 718 11.60 7.47 22.31
N ALA A 719 10.95 6.47 21.71
CA ALA A 719 10.59 5.19 22.30
C ALA A 719 10.83 4.03 21.31
N THR A 720 11.08 2.85 21.87
CA THR A 720 11.11 1.58 21.13
C THR A 720 10.13 0.61 21.81
N PHE A 721 9.72 -0.44 21.11
CA PHE A 721 8.67 -1.34 21.59
C PHE A 721 9.19 -2.76 21.77
N SER A 722 8.60 -3.51 22.70
CA SER A 722 8.91 -4.92 22.93
C SER A 722 7.68 -5.67 23.39
N GLU A 723 7.36 -6.78 22.74
CA GLU A 723 6.24 -7.63 23.13
C GLU A 723 6.61 -8.59 24.26
N SER A 724 5.67 -8.83 25.18
CA SER A 724 5.81 -9.85 26.23
C SER A 724 4.52 -10.65 26.41
N GLY A 725 4.65 -11.98 26.47
CA GLY A 725 3.51 -12.88 26.70
C GLY A 725 2.73 -13.26 25.45
N GLY A 726 3.14 -12.76 24.28
CA GLY A 726 2.56 -13.13 22.98
C GLY A 726 2.73 -14.61 22.65
N SER A 727 1.92 -15.07 21.70
CA SER A 727 1.90 -16.44 21.20
C SER A 727 1.92 -16.45 19.69
N TYR A 728 2.98 -17.02 19.11
CA TYR A 728 3.08 -17.27 17.68
C TYR A 728 1.95 -18.20 17.19
N GLY A 729 1.30 -17.80 16.10
CA GLY A 729 0.30 -18.55 15.36
C GLY A 729 0.54 -18.46 13.85
N ASN A 730 -0.41 -18.97 13.07
CA ASN A 730 -0.55 -18.58 11.67
C ASN A 730 -1.99 -18.11 11.49
N GLU A 731 -2.23 -17.03 10.77
CA GLU A 731 -3.56 -16.39 10.67
C GLU A 731 -3.85 -16.00 9.22
N GLU A 732 -5.13 -15.97 8.83
CA GLU A 732 -5.55 -15.73 7.45
C GLU A 732 -5.78 -14.23 7.26
N TYR A 733 -4.99 -13.62 6.39
CA TYR A 733 -4.97 -12.19 6.12
C TYR A 733 -5.18 -11.89 4.64
N GLY A 734 -5.74 -10.72 4.36
CA GLY A 734 -5.91 -10.18 3.03
C GLY A 734 -6.00 -8.66 3.07
N GLY A 735 -6.87 -8.12 2.24
CA GLY A 735 -6.90 -6.72 1.85
C GLY A 735 -6.04 -6.43 0.63
N THR A 736 -6.17 -5.25 0.06
CA THR A 736 -5.28 -4.79 -1.03
C THR A 736 -3.84 -4.60 -0.55
N SER A 737 -3.63 -4.48 0.77
CA SER A 737 -2.32 -4.68 1.41
C SER A 737 -1.71 -6.06 1.18
N LEU A 738 -2.47 -7.11 0.85
CA LEU A 738 -1.87 -8.37 0.38
C LEU A 738 -1.42 -8.24 -1.08
N ALA A 739 -2.19 -7.56 -1.91
CA ALA A 739 -1.96 -7.48 -3.34
C ALA A 739 -0.72 -6.64 -3.70
N ALA A 740 -0.52 -5.48 -3.06
CA ALA A 740 0.61 -4.57 -3.30
C ALA A 740 2.01 -5.20 -3.08
N PRO A 741 2.32 -5.89 -1.96
CA PRO A 741 3.60 -6.57 -1.74
C PRO A 741 3.77 -7.82 -2.59
N LEU A 742 2.68 -8.56 -2.89
CA LEU A 742 2.73 -9.67 -3.84
C LEU A 742 3.13 -9.16 -5.23
N PHE A 743 2.56 -8.05 -5.69
CA PHE A 743 2.92 -7.44 -6.98
C PHE A 743 4.36 -6.90 -6.97
N SER A 744 4.77 -6.21 -5.91
CA SER A 744 6.16 -5.77 -5.70
C SER A 744 7.16 -6.94 -5.76
N GLY A 745 6.77 -8.10 -5.25
CA GLY A 745 7.53 -9.34 -5.40
C GLY A 745 7.56 -9.88 -6.84
N VAL A 746 6.44 -9.78 -7.58
CA VAL A 746 6.37 -10.14 -9.02
C VAL A 746 7.28 -9.24 -9.86
N GLU A 747 7.33 -7.94 -9.57
CA GLU A 747 8.26 -7.01 -10.20
C GLU A 747 9.73 -7.37 -9.91
N ALA A 748 10.06 -7.78 -8.68
CA ALA A 748 11.42 -8.21 -8.35
C ALA A 748 11.85 -9.46 -9.14
N LEU A 749 10.92 -10.37 -9.43
CA LEU A 749 11.15 -11.50 -10.34
C LEU A 749 11.35 -11.04 -11.79
N ALA A 750 10.54 -10.08 -12.27
CA ALA A 750 10.65 -9.53 -13.61
C ALA A 750 11.97 -8.77 -13.82
N GLN A 751 12.40 -7.95 -12.87
CA GLN A 751 13.69 -7.28 -12.86
C GLN A 751 14.85 -8.29 -12.83
N GLN A 752 14.75 -9.37 -12.05
CA GLN A 752 15.75 -10.46 -12.09
C GLN A 752 15.82 -11.09 -13.50
N ALA A 753 14.68 -11.38 -14.12
CA ALA A 753 14.61 -11.97 -15.46
C ALA A 753 15.19 -11.03 -16.54
N ALA A 754 15.01 -9.72 -16.39
CA ALA A 754 15.61 -8.66 -17.21
C ALA A 754 17.13 -8.49 -16.99
N GLY A 755 17.76 -9.33 -16.17
CA GLY A 755 19.20 -9.29 -15.88
C GLY A 755 19.59 -8.23 -14.83
N GLY A 756 18.63 -7.78 -14.02
CA GLY A 756 18.81 -6.74 -13.00
C GLY A 756 18.55 -5.31 -13.48
N VAL A 757 18.17 -5.11 -14.74
CA VAL A 757 17.70 -3.80 -15.25
C VAL A 757 16.36 -3.47 -14.55
N PRO A 758 16.25 -2.33 -13.85
CA PRO A 758 15.00 -1.96 -13.17
C PRO A 758 13.80 -1.95 -14.11
N VAL A 759 12.64 -2.36 -13.59
CA VAL A 759 11.36 -2.22 -14.29
C VAL A 759 10.81 -0.79 -14.20
N GLY A 760 11.18 -0.07 -13.12
CA GLY A 760 10.80 1.33 -12.89
C GLY A 760 9.30 1.51 -12.73
N PHE A 761 8.78 2.64 -13.22
CA PHE A 761 7.35 2.91 -13.25
C PHE A 761 6.65 2.07 -14.34
N VAL A 762 5.83 1.09 -13.92
CA VAL A 762 5.33 0.02 -14.81
C VAL A 762 3.97 0.27 -15.46
N ASN A 763 3.16 1.24 -15.03
CA ASN A 763 1.80 1.43 -15.57
C ASN A 763 1.79 1.51 -17.12
N PRO A 764 2.66 2.28 -17.79
CA PRO A 764 2.67 2.34 -19.26
C PRO A 764 2.88 0.98 -19.96
N ILE A 765 3.52 0.03 -19.28
CA ILE A 765 3.70 -1.36 -19.74
C ILE A 765 2.44 -2.19 -19.43
N LEU A 766 1.88 -2.09 -18.23
CA LEU A 766 0.64 -2.78 -17.84
C LEU A 766 -0.51 -2.49 -18.83
N TYR A 767 -0.78 -1.22 -19.15
CA TYR A 767 -1.82 -0.86 -20.13
C TYR A 767 -1.47 -1.29 -21.57
N LYS A 768 -0.18 -1.40 -21.93
CA LYS A 768 0.25 -1.96 -23.22
C LYS A 768 0.06 -3.48 -23.30
N LEU A 769 -0.01 -4.19 -22.17
CA LEU A 769 -0.16 -5.64 -22.09
C LEU A 769 -1.60 -6.13 -22.13
N VAL A 770 -2.60 -5.25 -22.11
CA VAL A 770 -4.02 -5.62 -22.17
C VAL A 770 -4.31 -6.47 -23.42
N GLY A 771 -5.00 -7.60 -23.22
CA GLY A 771 -5.28 -8.59 -24.26
C GLY A 771 -4.09 -9.49 -24.65
N THR A 772 -2.94 -9.38 -23.99
CA THR A 772 -1.83 -10.33 -24.11
C THR A 772 -1.89 -11.41 -23.03
N SER A 773 -1.12 -12.50 -23.19
CA SER A 773 -1.05 -13.55 -22.17
C SER A 773 -0.29 -13.17 -20.89
N ALA A 774 0.28 -11.96 -20.80
CA ALA A 774 0.99 -11.48 -19.60
C ALA A 774 0.02 -11.09 -18.47
N LEU A 775 -1.23 -10.82 -18.81
CA LEU A 775 -2.31 -10.48 -17.89
C LEU A 775 -3.44 -11.52 -17.98
N HIS A 776 -4.22 -11.62 -16.91
CA HIS A 776 -5.48 -12.36 -16.84
C HIS A 776 -6.63 -11.39 -16.59
N ASP A 777 -7.60 -11.37 -17.51
CA ASP A 777 -8.78 -10.50 -17.52
C ASP A 777 -9.85 -10.99 -16.53
N VAL A 778 -9.98 -10.34 -15.37
CA VAL A 778 -10.82 -10.76 -14.23
C VAL A 778 -12.26 -10.28 -14.42
N SER A 779 -12.96 -10.91 -15.36
CA SER A 779 -14.18 -10.36 -15.98
C SER A 779 -15.52 -10.81 -15.38
N GLY A 780 -15.54 -11.35 -14.15
CA GLY A 780 -16.77 -11.49 -13.34
C GLY A 780 -16.89 -12.75 -12.46
N ALA A 781 -18.01 -12.79 -11.72
CA ALA A 781 -18.32 -13.71 -10.62
C ALA A 781 -17.94 -15.19 -10.82
N PRO A 782 -17.58 -15.93 -9.75
CA PRO A 782 -17.24 -17.36 -9.83
C PRO A 782 -18.32 -18.21 -10.52
N SER A 783 -19.60 -17.86 -10.36
CA SER A 783 -20.71 -18.57 -11.04
C SER A 783 -20.75 -18.39 -12.56
N ALA A 784 -20.26 -17.27 -13.09
CA ALA A 784 -20.07 -17.09 -14.53
C ALA A 784 -18.91 -17.95 -15.06
N LEU A 785 -17.92 -18.22 -14.20
CA LEU A 785 -16.77 -19.09 -14.46
C LEU A 785 -17.05 -20.59 -14.21
N GLY A 786 -18.28 -20.94 -13.78
CA GLY A 786 -18.69 -22.33 -13.52
C GLY A 786 -18.36 -22.85 -12.12
N HIS A 787 -18.08 -21.95 -11.18
CA HIS A 787 -17.76 -22.24 -9.78
C HIS A 787 -18.86 -21.78 -8.81
N GLU A 788 -18.76 -22.19 -7.56
CA GLU A 788 -19.71 -21.87 -6.50
C GLU A 788 -19.69 -20.36 -6.19
N PRO A 789 -20.84 -19.64 -6.20
CA PRO A 789 -20.89 -18.17 -6.10
C PRO A 789 -20.52 -17.59 -4.73
N ALA A 790 -20.31 -18.47 -3.75
CA ALA A 790 -20.17 -18.13 -2.34
C ALA A 790 -19.53 -19.29 -1.58
N MET A 791 -19.04 -19.00 -0.37
CA MET A 791 -18.61 -19.99 0.62
C MET A 791 -19.43 -19.90 1.92
N GLU A 792 -19.25 -20.87 2.80
CA GLU A 792 -19.79 -20.85 4.16
C GLU A 792 -18.69 -20.68 5.22
N THR A 793 -18.98 -19.80 6.17
CA THR A 793 -18.26 -19.59 7.43
C THR A 793 -19.30 -19.54 8.57
N TRP A 794 -18.89 -19.21 9.79
CA TRP A 794 -19.79 -19.11 10.94
C TRP A 794 -19.74 -17.74 11.59
N ASN A 795 -20.73 -17.46 12.45
CA ASN A 795 -20.64 -16.36 13.42
C ASN A 795 -20.20 -16.89 14.81
N GLN A 796 -20.02 -15.98 15.77
CA GLN A 796 -19.66 -16.31 17.17
C GLN A 796 -20.67 -17.23 17.90
N SER A 797 -21.90 -17.36 17.40
CA SER A 797 -22.93 -18.29 17.91
C SER A 797 -22.93 -19.65 17.18
N HIS A 798 -22.03 -19.84 16.21
CA HIS A 798 -21.95 -20.98 15.30
C HIS A 798 -23.23 -21.25 14.48
N ASN A 799 -23.91 -20.18 14.06
CA ASN A 799 -24.85 -20.25 12.93
C ASN A 799 -24.05 -20.02 11.64
N GLY A 800 -24.49 -20.62 10.53
CA GLY A 800 -23.87 -20.40 9.23
C GLY A 800 -23.93 -18.94 8.79
N VAL A 801 -22.92 -18.52 8.05
CA VAL A 801 -22.82 -17.23 7.36
C VAL A 801 -22.37 -17.55 5.95
N MET A 802 -23.18 -17.16 4.97
CA MET A 802 -22.80 -17.24 3.56
C MET A 802 -22.03 -15.98 3.20
N VAL A 803 -20.85 -16.15 2.62
CA VAL A 803 -20.01 -15.08 2.07
C VAL A 803 -20.00 -15.25 0.56
N GLY A 804 -20.64 -14.34 -0.17
CA GLY A 804 -20.51 -14.27 -1.62
C GLY A 804 -19.41 -13.30 -2.05
N MET A 805 -19.03 -13.42 -3.31
CA MET A 805 -17.95 -12.66 -3.98
C MET A 805 -18.51 -11.81 -5.12
N ASP A 806 -17.64 -11.03 -5.78
CA ASP A 806 -17.96 -10.20 -6.96
C ASP A 806 -19.09 -9.19 -6.70
N TYR A 807 -19.10 -8.61 -5.51
CA TYR A 807 -20.10 -7.65 -5.06
C TYR A 807 -19.43 -6.46 -4.40
N ASP A 808 -19.49 -5.33 -5.09
CA ASP A 808 -19.13 -4.03 -4.53
C ASP A 808 -20.36 -3.09 -4.46
N THR A 809 -20.24 -2.04 -3.64
CA THR A 809 -21.18 -0.94 -3.47
C THR A 809 -21.61 -0.31 -4.81
N SER A 810 -20.65 0.03 -5.68
CA SER A 810 -20.90 0.59 -7.00
C SER A 810 -19.99 0.04 -8.10
N LEU A 811 -18.73 -0.30 -7.80
CA LEU A 811 -17.69 -0.80 -8.72
C LEU A 811 -18.06 -2.16 -9.33
N LYS A 812 -17.65 -2.46 -10.57
CA LYS A 812 -18.08 -3.65 -11.31
C LYS A 812 -16.96 -4.22 -12.17
N THR A 813 -16.61 -5.49 -11.90
CA THR A 813 -15.79 -6.29 -12.80
C THR A 813 -16.37 -6.40 -14.21
N GLY A 814 -15.52 -6.47 -15.22
CA GLY A 814 -15.94 -6.60 -16.61
C GLY A 814 -14.79 -6.91 -17.57
N PRO A 815 -15.09 -7.21 -18.84
CA PRO A 815 -14.05 -7.56 -19.81
C PRO A 815 -13.11 -6.39 -20.14
N GLY A 816 -11.82 -6.59 -19.92
CA GLY A 816 -10.76 -5.64 -20.28
C GLY A 816 -10.24 -4.86 -19.09
N TYR A 817 -10.49 -3.54 -19.06
CA TYR A 817 -10.20 -2.72 -17.88
C TYR A 817 -11.51 -2.48 -17.10
N ASP A 818 -11.46 -2.66 -15.78
CA ASP A 818 -12.55 -2.33 -14.86
C ASP A 818 -12.09 -1.62 -13.58
N ASP A 819 -13.05 -1.08 -12.84
CA ASP A 819 -12.85 -0.26 -11.64
C ASP A 819 -12.71 -1.08 -10.34
N VAL A 820 -12.48 -2.40 -10.43
CA VAL A 820 -12.20 -3.30 -9.28
C VAL A 820 -10.81 -3.94 -9.39
N THR A 821 -10.41 -4.32 -10.61
CA THR A 821 -9.23 -5.15 -10.88
C THR A 821 -8.24 -4.51 -11.85
N GLY A 822 -8.57 -3.34 -12.41
CA GLY A 822 -7.70 -2.58 -13.30
C GLY A 822 -7.53 -3.32 -14.63
N VAL A 823 -6.29 -3.54 -15.07
CA VAL A 823 -5.99 -4.41 -16.23
C VAL A 823 -6.07 -5.92 -15.93
N GLY A 824 -6.55 -6.31 -14.75
CA GLY A 824 -6.62 -7.70 -14.27
C GLY A 824 -5.36 -8.14 -13.52
N SER A 825 -5.13 -9.45 -13.41
CA SER A 825 -4.05 -10.04 -12.62
C SER A 825 -2.85 -10.51 -13.45
N ILE A 826 -1.70 -10.72 -12.80
CA ILE A 826 -0.42 -10.98 -13.49
C ILE A 826 -0.20 -12.48 -13.72
N THR A 827 0.32 -12.84 -14.89
CA THR A 827 0.70 -14.24 -15.20
C THR A 827 2.22 -14.43 -15.27
N GLY A 828 2.66 -15.69 -15.26
CA GLY A 828 4.06 -16.04 -15.49
C GLY A 828 4.69 -15.52 -16.80
N ALA A 829 3.89 -15.05 -17.78
CA ALA A 829 4.40 -14.43 -19.00
C ALA A 829 4.82 -12.96 -18.81
N PHE A 830 4.29 -12.25 -17.81
CA PHE A 830 4.77 -10.91 -17.43
C PHE A 830 6.23 -10.96 -16.97
N LEU A 831 6.59 -12.00 -16.20
CA LEU A 831 7.92 -12.19 -15.60
C LEU A 831 9.06 -12.12 -16.61
N THR A 832 8.85 -12.46 -17.87
CA THR A 832 9.91 -12.40 -18.90
C THR A 832 9.75 -11.27 -19.89
N TRP A 833 8.67 -10.48 -19.82
CA TRP A 833 8.37 -9.47 -20.82
C TRP A 833 9.51 -8.46 -21.00
N PHE A 834 10.05 -7.91 -19.90
CA PHE A 834 11.15 -6.94 -19.90
C PHE A 834 12.46 -7.51 -20.47
N ARG A 835 12.72 -8.81 -20.26
CA ARG A 835 13.87 -9.51 -20.85
C ARG A 835 13.72 -9.66 -22.36
N ASP A 836 12.51 -9.97 -22.80
CA ASP A 836 12.19 -10.29 -24.18
C ASP A 836 11.99 -9.03 -25.04
N HIS A 837 11.62 -7.90 -24.42
CA HIS A 837 11.42 -6.59 -25.05
C HIS A 837 12.26 -5.50 -24.34
N PRO A 838 13.60 -5.57 -24.36
CA PRO A 838 14.49 -4.67 -23.59
C PRO A 838 14.50 -3.20 -24.06
N ASN A 839 13.84 -2.90 -25.18
CA ASN A 839 13.55 -1.57 -25.72
C ASN A 839 12.03 -1.27 -25.75
N GLY A 840 11.22 -2.13 -25.12
CA GLY A 840 9.78 -1.99 -25.05
C GLY A 840 9.03 -2.23 -26.37
N GLN A 841 9.64 -2.92 -27.36
CA GLN A 841 9.05 -3.18 -28.68
C GLN A 841 9.03 -4.68 -29.01
#